data_AF-A0A2G9P5W0-F1
#
_entry.id   AF-A0A2G9P5W0-F1
#
_cell.length_a   1.000
_cell.length_b   1.000
_cell.length_c   1.000
_cell.angle_alpha   90.00
_cell.angle_beta   90.00
_cell.angle_gamma   90.00
#
_symmetry.space_group_name_H-M   'P 1'
#
loop_
_entity.id
_entity.type
_entity.pdbx_description
1 polymer ?
#
loop_
_entity_poly.entity_id
_entity_poly.type
_entity_poly.pdbx_seq_one_letter_code
_entity_poly.pdbx_strand_id
1 'polypeptide(L)'
;MFKMKLKEIQKGIHEIPMQGKMLVPGRIYATKKLMQDIEKDAIQQIINVAELPGIQKYSIAQGDCHVGYGFSIGGVAAFDLEKGVVSPGGIGFDINCIKGNTKVLHEFGYHKKIKDFENDFNINRIKCFNPTEKIKDTKINAFMKFKTKNKVFRVKTESGLAIIATEEHPFFTEKGMIELKKINREKISVYPFEGMKYEEPSDKILISEENLRKNYPKKGHGFEQMTKKLKEIDLLPLKMNNSKLPYLIKLMAFITGDGTLTILKKGRSQIFCYGKEEDLEAIRKDIERIGFNPSRVYSRNRNHEIKTSYDTIRFNRTEKSIKINSQSLALILLLLGTPSGNKTVNEFEVPKWLLKSPKWMKRLYLASFFGAELSSPATITNHAFNFNSPLLSINKRKEKVANARKFLKQIKEMLSELGVKSDFIKEREEFKNKKGEISIRLRLSIRATPKNLIKFWSQIGFEYNKKRQFLANVAVHYLKSKQRIINERNEAEKKAIELHKKGLSGKKIFKLLKEKYENINLRFVEKSVYEGRKTSSRITFNSPTFESFMKERTKGLAKTGQVWDKIISKEEVPFKEEVYDFNVEDENHNFIANNFVVSNCGVRLIKTNLTEKDIKGKEKIILNELFNQVPAGLGSKGQFKADRKQLEEVMLKGSQWAIENGFGWKKDLETTEENGKMKEAKIEAVSEKAIQRGLSQLGSLGSGNHFLEIQKVQKIFDEKTAKKFGLKKDNLTLMIHCGSRGFGHQIASDYLSEMEKAMNKYGIEVSDKQLACAPVNSKEGKKYFSAMACAVNYAFANRQMITHWTRKSFEKVLGRSAEEMQMDLVYDVAHNIAKFEEHEINGKKQKVLVHRKGATRAFPAGRKENPAIYRDSGHPAIIPGSMGTASWIVVGTEKGLQETFGSVAHGAGRIMSRSKAIKTKNGEQVQKEMESAGRFVKARSIKTLSEEMPEAYKDVDEVIRSLEVSGIAKKVARLTPIGVVKG
;
A
#
# COMPACT_ATOMS: atom_id res chain seq x y z
N MET A 1 36.32 16.58 4.98
CA MET A 1 35.91 15.50 4.06
C MET A 1 37.09 14.54 3.90
N PHE A 2 36.91 13.25 4.17
CA PHE A 2 37.94 12.26 3.79
C PHE A 2 37.88 12.00 2.28
N LYS A 3 39.01 12.11 1.58
CA LYS A 3 39.16 11.56 0.22
C LYS A 3 39.28 10.03 0.35
N MET A 4 38.18 9.31 0.15
CA MET A 4 38.18 7.84 0.15
C MET A 4 39.14 7.31 -0.91
N LYS A 5 40.20 6.62 -0.49
CA LYS A 5 41.20 5.98 -1.36
C LYS A 5 40.71 4.59 -1.79
N LEU A 6 39.77 4.54 -2.73
CA LEU A 6 39.34 3.29 -3.37
C LEU A 6 40.45 2.81 -4.32
N LYS A 7 40.91 1.56 -4.18
CA LYS A 7 42.08 1.01 -4.92
C LYS A 7 41.65 -0.14 -5.82
N GLU A 8 41.95 -0.09 -7.12
CA GLU A 8 41.92 -1.31 -7.94
C GLU A 8 43.11 -2.18 -7.54
N ILE A 9 42.86 -3.34 -6.93
CA ILE A 9 43.89 -4.26 -6.43
C ILE A 9 44.19 -5.38 -7.43
N GLN A 10 43.20 -5.72 -8.25
CA GLN A 10 43.34 -6.56 -9.43
C GLN A 10 42.31 -6.06 -10.46
N LYS A 11 42.51 -6.37 -11.74
CA LYS A 11 41.60 -5.99 -12.83
C LYS A 11 40.15 -6.41 -12.48
N GLY A 12 39.27 -5.43 -12.29
CA GLY A 12 37.86 -5.65 -11.92
C GLY A 12 37.59 -6.05 -10.45
N ILE A 13 38.59 -5.94 -9.57
CA ILE A 13 38.44 -6.07 -8.11
C ILE A 13 38.95 -4.79 -7.46
N HIS A 14 38.03 -4.05 -6.85
CA HIS A 14 38.32 -2.80 -6.15
C HIS A 14 38.17 -2.98 -4.65
N GLU A 15 39.11 -2.45 -3.89
CA GLU A 15 39.16 -2.54 -2.43
C GLU A 15 38.93 -1.17 -1.77
N ILE A 16 38.18 -1.22 -0.67
CA ILE A 16 38.00 -0.15 0.30
C ILE A 16 38.90 -0.52 1.48
N PRO A 17 40.06 0.14 1.68
CA PRO A 17 40.93 -0.12 2.83
C PRO A 17 40.19 0.06 4.15
N MET A 18 40.60 -0.67 5.18
CA MET A 18 40.04 -0.53 6.53
C MET A 18 40.22 0.90 7.05
N GLN A 19 39.13 1.47 7.58
CA GLN A 19 39.06 2.82 8.14
C GLN A 19 37.96 2.86 9.21
N GLY A 20 38.09 3.74 10.22
CA GLY A 20 37.08 3.86 11.28
C GLY A 20 36.93 2.57 12.10
N LYS A 21 35.69 2.07 12.26
CA LYS A 21 35.39 0.84 13.01
C LYS A 21 35.41 -0.44 12.13
N MET A 22 35.88 -0.36 10.87
CA MET A 22 35.91 -1.53 9.98
C MET A 22 36.81 -2.64 10.53
N LEU A 23 36.24 -3.84 10.69
CA LEU A 23 36.92 -5.06 11.13
C LEU A 23 37.55 -5.84 9.96
N VAL A 24 37.07 -5.60 8.73
CA VAL A 24 37.56 -6.17 7.47
C VAL A 24 37.59 -5.09 6.37
N PRO A 25 38.40 -5.22 5.30
CA PRO A 25 38.28 -4.34 4.14
C PRO A 25 37.00 -4.63 3.34
N GLY A 26 36.55 -3.63 2.57
CA GLY A 26 35.44 -3.79 1.62
C GLY A 26 35.94 -4.19 0.23
N ARG A 27 35.23 -5.05 -0.51
CA ARG A 27 35.55 -5.42 -1.90
C ARG A 27 34.38 -5.26 -2.86
N ILE A 28 34.66 -4.70 -4.04
CA ILE A 28 33.68 -4.47 -5.12
C ILE A 28 34.15 -5.17 -6.40
N TYR A 29 33.33 -6.08 -6.92
CA TYR A 29 33.60 -6.91 -8.10
C TYR A 29 32.90 -6.33 -9.34
N ALA A 30 33.48 -5.28 -9.92
CA ALA A 30 32.87 -4.44 -10.96
C ALA A 30 33.87 -4.06 -12.06
N THR A 31 33.41 -3.86 -13.30
CA THR A 31 34.27 -3.28 -14.36
C THR A 31 34.42 -1.76 -14.17
N LYS A 32 35.43 -1.13 -14.79
CA LYS A 32 35.63 0.32 -14.74
C LYS A 32 34.41 1.15 -15.22
N LYS A 33 33.57 0.57 -16.08
CA LYS A 33 32.27 1.12 -16.50
C LYS A 33 31.27 1.03 -15.33
N LEU A 34 31.03 -0.17 -14.79
CA LEU A 34 30.11 -0.38 -13.67
C LEU A 34 30.50 0.39 -12.39
N MET A 35 31.79 0.63 -12.15
CA MET A 35 32.26 1.47 -11.03
C MET A 35 31.79 2.93 -11.14
N GLN A 36 31.47 3.43 -12.33
CA GLN A 36 30.89 4.77 -12.53
C GLN A 36 29.38 4.78 -12.21
N ASP A 37 28.71 3.62 -12.30
CA ASP A 37 27.29 3.42 -12.01
C ASP A 37 26.99 3.08 -10.53
N ILE A 38 28.00 2.97 -9.66
CA ILE A 38 27.81 2.63 -8.23
C ILE A 38 27.60 3.88 -7.38
N GLU A 39 26.44 3.93 -6.71
CA GLU A 39 26.02 5.00 -5.81
C GLU A 39 26.94 5.09 -4.58
N LYS A 40 27.34 6.31 -4.18
CA LYS A 40 28.22 6.54 -3.00
C LYS A 40 27.64 5.95 -1.71
N ASP A 41 26.33 6.02 -1.54
CA ASP A 41 25.65 5.50 -0.36
C ASP A 41 25.67 3.96 -0.31
N ALA A 42 25.74 3.28 -1.46
CA ALA A 42 25.97 1.84 -1.51
C ALA A 42 27.40 1.49 -1.07
N ILE A 43 28.40 2.30 -1.44
CA ILE A 43 29.78 2.16 -0.94
C ILE A 43 29.83 2.38 0.59
N GLN A 44 29.05 3.34 1.12
CA GLN A 44 28.91 3.53 2.57
C GLN A 44 28.20 2.35 3.25
N GLN A 45 27.27 1.67 2.59
CA GLN A 45 26.66 0.44 3.12
C GLN A 45 27.68 -0.70 3.22
N ILE A 46 28.58 -0.88 2.24
CA ILE A 46 29.70 -1.83 2.31
C ILE A 46 30.59 -1.52 3.52
N ILE A 47 30.92 -0.25 3.74
CA ILE A 47 31.69 0.21 4.91
C ILE A 47 30.96 -0.12 6.21
N ASN A 48 29.67 0.23 6.36
CA ASN A 48 28.92 -0.04 7.60
C ASN A 48 28.85 -1.56 7.90
N VAL A 49 28.71 -2.40 6.88
CA VAL A 49 28.68 -3.86 7.01
C VAL A 49 30.04 -4.43 7.44
N ALA A 50 31.14 -3.81 7.02
CA ALA A 50 32.50 -4.19 7.44
C ALA A 50 32.79 -3.94 8.92
N GLU A 51 31.93 -3.23 9.65
CA GLU A 51 32.03 -2.98 11.10
C GLU A 51 31.28 -4.02 11.95
N LEU A 52 30.51 -4.92 11.34
CA LEU A 52 29.64 -5.84 12.09
C LEU A 52 30.44 -6.93 12.82
N PRO A 53 30.11 -7.24 14.09
CA PRO A 53 30.85 -8.22 14.88
C PRO A 53 31.00 -9.58 14.19
N GLY A 54 32.19 -10.16 14.28
CA GLY A 54 32.53 -11.47 13.75
C GLY A 54 32.44 -11.61 12.22
N ILE A 55 32.32 -10.52 11.45
CA ILE A 55 32.44 -10.57 9.98
C ILE A 55 33.81 -11.14 9.57
N GLN A 56 33.81 -11.97 8.54
CA GLN A 56 34.98 -12.69 8.05
C GLN A 56 35.43 -12.18 6.68
N LYS A 57 36.75 -12.10 6.50
CA LYS A 57 37.48 -11.77 5.27
C LYS A 57 37.18 -10.40 4.66
N TYR A 58 35.98 -10.17 4.14
CA TYR A 58 35.57 -8.96 3.41
C TYR A 58 34.08 -8.63 3.61
N SER A 59 33.74 -7.34 3.52
CA SER A 59 32.38 -6.88 3.18
C SER A 59 32.28 -6.70 1.65
N ILE A 60 31.35 -7.38 0.99
CA ILE A 60 31.43 -7.60 -0.47
C ILE A 60 30.24 -6.99 -1.22
N ALA A 61 30.52 -6.41 -2.39
CA ALA A 61 29.53 -6.02 -3.38
C ALA A 61 29.87 -6.51 -4.80
N GLN A 62 28.83 -6.85 -5.57
CA GLN A 62 28.92 -7.37 -6.94
C GLN A 62 28.60 -6.29 -8.00
N GLY A 63 28.77 -6.59 -9.29
CA GLY A 63 28.64 -5.61 -10.38
C GLY A 63 27.25 -4.95 -10.49
N ASP A 64 26.21 -5.63 -10.02
CA ASP A 64 24.82 -5.18 -9.93
C ASP A 64 24.54 -4.23 -8.75
N CYS A 65 25.55 -3.93 -7.93
CA CYS A 65 25.42 -3.17 -6.69
C CYS A 65 24.70 -1.81 -6.86
N HIS A 66 23.79 -1.53 -5.92
CA HIS A 66 23.05 -0.28 -5.74
C HIS A 66 22.51 -0.19 -4.30
N VAL A 67 22.00 0.98 -3.89
CA VAL A 67 21.56 1.24 -2.50
C VAL A 67 20.44 0.29 -2.07
N GLY A 68 20.60 -0.28 -0.87
CA GLY A 68 19.61 -1.13 -0.19
C GLY A 68 19.22 -0.61 1.19
N TYR A 69 18.83 -1.52 2.07
CA TYR A 69 18.47 -1.26 3.49
C TYR A 69 19.54 -1.84 4.42
N GLY A 70 20.40 -1.02 5.04
CA GLY A 70 21.54 -1.48 5.82
C GLY A 70 22.66 -2.06 4.94
N PHE A 71 22.45 -3.28 4.42
CA PHE A 71 23.25 -3.83 3.32
C PHE A 71 22.76 -3.27 1.97
N SER A 72 23.70 -3.04 1.04
CA SER A 72 23.43 -2.78 -0.36
C SER A 72 22.79 -3.99 -1.06
N ILE A 73 22.14 -3.76 -2.19
CA ILE A 73 21.80 -4.82 -3.15
C ILE A 73 23.10 -5.22 -3.87
N GLY A 74 23.24 -6.49 -4.28
CA GLY A 74 24.52 -7.05 -4.73
C GLY A 74 25.47 -7.39 -3.57
N GLY A 75 24.98 -7.34 -2.32
CA GLY A 75 25.78 -7.41 -1.10
C GLY A 75 25.95 -8.83 -0.55
N VAL A 76 27.16 -9.15 -0.07
CA VAL A 76 27.51 -10.41 0.59
C VAL A 76 28.41 -10.15 1.81
N ALA A 77 28.18 -10.87 2.91
CA ALA A 77 29.09 -10.93 4.06
C ALA A 77 28.99 -12.30 4.73
N ALA A 78 30.10 -12.81 5.27
CA ALA A 78 30.11 -14.04 6.06
C ALA A 78 30.42 -13.73 7.52
N PHE A 79 29.75 -14.41 8.44
CA PHE A 79 29.88 -14.20 9.89
C PHE A 79 30.28 -15.49 10.60
N ASP A 80 31.18 -15.38 11.57
CA ASP A 80 31.50 -16.45 12.51
C ASP A 80 30.26 -16.91 13.32
N LEU A 81 30.28 -18.14 13.86
CA LEU A 81 29.14 -18.68 14.61
C LEU A 81 29.14 -18.26 16.09
N GLU A 82 30.30 -17.99 16.68
CA GLU A 82 30.42 -17.64 18.10
C GLU A 82 30.29 -16.13 18.31
N LYS A 83 31.06 -15.36 17.55
CA LYS A 83 31.23 -13.90 17.66
C LYS A 83 30.49 -13.13 16.56
N GLY A 84 30.02 -13.84 15.53
CA GLY A 84 29.30 -13.24 14.41
C GLY A 84 27.81 -13.05 14.67
N VAL A 85 27.17 -12.31 13.76
CA VAL A 85 25.77 -11.86 13.91
C VAL A 85 24.87 -12.32 12.75
N VAL A 86 23.56 -12.38 13.02
CA VAL A 86 22.53 -12.48 11.99
C VAL A 86 21.72 -11.18 11.93
N SER A 87 21.70 -10.53 10.77
CA SER A 87 20.88 -9.33 10.52
C SER A 87 19.79 -9.58 9.48
N PRO A 88 18.51 -9.31 9.77
CA PRO A 88 17.47 -9.20 8.77
C PRO A 88 17.79 -8.18 7.66
N GLY A 89 18.51 -7.10 8.00
CA GLY A 89 18.96 -6.09 7.02
C GLY A 89 19.91 -6.65 5.96
N GLY A 90 20.69 -7.68 6.31
CA GLY A 90 21.60 -8.40 5.42
C GLY A 90 20.99 -9.52 4.59
N ILE A 91 19.71 -9.82 4.81
CA ILE A 91 18.92 -10.76 4.00
C ILE A 91 17.98 -9.97 3.09
N GLY A 92 17.33 -8.95 3.63
CA GLY A 92 16.62 -7.93 2.87
C GLY A 92 15.22 -7.62 3.37
N PHE A 93 14.75 -6.44 2.97
CA PHE A 93 13.42 -5.92 3.21
C PHE A 93 12.84 -5.32 1.94
N ASP A 94 11.58 -5.60 1.66
CA ASP A 94 10.77 -4.88 0.68
C ASP A 94 10.19 -3.58 1.28
N ILE A 95 11.05 -2.79 1.96
CA ILE A 95 10.67 -1.63 2.79
C ILE A 95 10.73 -0.30 2.02
N ASN A 96 9.82 0.61 2.41
CA ASN A 96 9.69 2.01 2.01
C ASN A 96 9.16 2.80 3.22
N CYS A 97 9.38 4.13 3.40
CA CYS A 97 9.03 4.76 4.70
C CYS A 97 8.67 6.27 4.79
N ILE A 98 7.94 6.65 5.84
CA ILE A 98 7.40 8.02 6.11
C ILE A 98 7.68 8.53 7.53
N LYS A 99 7.69 9.85 7.73
CA LYS A 99 7.94 10.49 9.04
C LYS A 99 6.89 10.09 10.08
N GLY A 100 7.33 9.84 11.32
CA GLY A 100 6.46 9.39 12.43
C GLY A 100 5.27 10.30 12.79
N ASN A 101 5.29 11.60 12.47
CA ASN A 101 4.16 12.49 12.71
C ASN A 101 3.09 12.51 11.58
N THR A 102 3.30 11.73 10.52
CA THR A 102 2.36 11.58 9.39
C THR A 102 1.03 11.03 9.87
N LYS A 103 -0.07 11.72 9.56
CA LYS A 103 -1.45 11.34 9.88
C LYS A 103 -1.90 10.16 9.03
N VAL A 104 -2.27 9.02 9.61
CA VAL A 104 -2.95 7.94 8.89
C VAL A 104 -4.44 7.96 9.18
N LEU A 105 -5.25 7.75 8.14
CA LEU A 105 -6.71 7.84 8.19
C LEU A 105 -7.35 6.51 8.61
N HIS A 106 -8.00 6.49 9.78
CA HIS A 106 -8.70 5.33 10.33
C HIS A 106 -10.08 5.11 9.67
N GLU A 107 -10.64 3.91 9.76
CA GLU A 107 -11.91 3.55 9.12
C GLU A 107 -13.10 4.42 9.58
N PHE A 108 -13.07 4.89 10.83
CA PHE A 108 -14.08 5.81 11.42
C PHE A 108 -13.89 7.29 11.03
N GLY A 109 -12.94 7.61 10.14
CA GLY A 109 -12.72 8.98 9.69
C GLY A 109 -12.13 9.91 10.76
N TYR A 110 -11.33 9.34 11.67
CA TYR A 110 -10.35 10.09 12.46
C TYR A 110 -8.94 9.83 11.94
N HIS A 111 -7.99 10.69 12.32
CA HIS A 111 -6.58 10.52 12.03
C HIS A 111 -5.75 10.34 13.32
N LYS A 112 -4.81 9.40 13.28
CA LYS A 112 -3.80 9.15 14.32
C LYS A 112 -2.41 9.26 13.65
N LYS A 113 -1.35 9.71 14.33
CA LYS A 113 -0.03 9.77 13.67
C LYS A 113 0.50 8.36 13.51
N ILE A 114 1.24 8.05 12.45
CA ILE A 114 1.72 6.70 12.18
C ILE A 114 2.51 6.13 13.37
N LYS A 115 3.38 6.90 14.02
CA LYS A 115 4.10 6.46 15.22
C LYS A 115 3.21 6.16 16.42
N ASP A 116 2.06 6.83 16.53
CA ASP A 116 1.17 6.69 17.68
C ASP A 116 0.43 5.33 17.65
N PHE A 117 0.52 4.55 16.56
CA PHE A 117 -0.03 3.19 16.43
C PHE A 117 0.86 2.06 17.01
N GLU A 118 2.02 2.38 17.58
CA GLU A 118 3.05 1.39 17.95
C GLU A 118 2.54 0.26 18.85
N ASN A 119 1.59 0.58 19.74
CA ASN A 119 1.06 -0.34 20.74
C ASN A 119 -0.32 -0.93 20.39
N ASP A 120 -0.98 -0.48 19.32
CA ASP A 120 -2.39 -0.84 19.01
C ASP A 120 -2.69 -1.04 17.51
N PHE A 121 -1.67 -1.08 16.63
CA PHE A 121 -1.87 -1.26 15.19
C PHE A 121 -2.76 -2.46 14.84
N ASN A 122 -2.60 -3.58 15.56
CA ASN A 122 -3.29 -4.85 15.35
C ASN A 122 -4.82 -4.78 15.54
N ILE A 123 -5.32 -3.86 16.36
CA ILE A 123 -6.76 -3.63 16.57
C ILE A 123 -7.31 -2.47 15.73
N ASN A 124 -6.45 -1.72 15.04
CA ASN A 124 -6.83 -0.58 14.20
C ASN A 124 -7.08 -1.01 12.74
N ARG A 125 -8.01 -0.30 12.08
CA ARG A 125 -8.32 -0.46 10.66
C ARG A 125 -8.23 0.87 9.94
N ILE A 126 -7.48 0.92 8.84
CA ILE A 126 -7.18 2.15 8.10
C ILE A 126 -7.75 2.11 6.68
N LYS A 127 -7.87 3.28 6.06
CA LYS A 127 -8.38 3.39 4.69
C LYS A 127 -7.31 2.95 3.69
N CYS A 128 -7.64 1.97 2.87
CA CYS A 128 -6.88 1.52 1.70
C CYS A 128 -7.56 1.94 0.39
N PHE A 129 -6.81 1.91 -0.70
CA PHE A 129 -7.30 2.22 -2.04
C PHE A 129 -7.17 1.02 -2.98
N ASN A 130 -8.30 0.62 -3.57
CA ASN A 130 -8.38 -0.27 -4.72
C ASN A 130 -8.78 0.54 -5.98
N PRO A 131 -7.97 0.53 -7.07
CA PRO A 131 -8.23 1.29 -8.30
C PRO A 131 -9.57 1.01 -9.00
N THR A 132 -10.10 -0.21 -8.88
CA THR A 132 -11.36 -0.61 -9.52
C THR A 132 -12.55 -0.59 -8.55
N GLU A 133 -12.32 -0.88 -7.26
CA GLU A 133 -13.39 -1.13 -6.28
C GLU A 133 -13.53 -0.10 -5.14
N LYS A 134 -12.91 1.09 -5.29
CA LYS A 134 -13.04 2.26 -4.39
C LYS A 134 -12.31 2.12 -3.05
N ILE A 135 -12.47 3.14 -2.20
CA ILE A 135 -11.91 3.20 -0.85
C ILE A 135 -12.58 2.15 0.04
N LYS A 136 -11.74 1.30 0.63
CA LYS A 136 -12.10 0.22 1.55
C LYS A 136 -11.43 0.43 2.92
N ASP A 137 -11.76 -0.42 3.87
CA ASP A 137 -11.12 -0.47 5.19
C ASP A 137 -10.27 -1.74 5.27
N THR A 138 -9.04 -1.66 5.76
CA THR A 138 -8.12 -2.80 5.92
C THR A 138 -7.53 -2.83 7.32
N LYS A 139 -7.19 -4.01 7.86
CA LYS A 139 -6.36 -4.09 9.08
C LYS A 139 -4.96 -3.58 8.78
N ILE A 140 -4.34 -2.93 9.75
CA ILE A 140 -2.87 -2.90 9.79
C ILE A 140 -2.44 -4.29 10.22
N ASN A 141 -1.75 -5.00 9.33
CA ASN A 141 -1.03 -6.21 9.72
C ASN A 141 0.15 -5.79 10.60
N ALA A 142 1.10 -5.02 10.05
CA ALA A 142 2.34 -4.66 10.76
C ALA A 142 2.60 -3.16 10.83
N PHE A 143 3.12 -2.74 11.98
CA PHE A 143 3.80 -1.47 12.20
C PHE A 143 5.31 -1.66 11.95
N MET A 144 5.94 -0.72 11.25
CA MET A 144 7.40 -0.66 11.04
C MET A 144 7.95 0.68 11.54
N LYS A 145 9.18 0.67 12.07
CA LYS A 145 9.87 1.81 12.69
C LYS A 145 11.38 1.59 12.63
N PHE A 146 12.15 2.55 12.13
CA PHE A 146 13.63 2.52 12.09
C PHE A 146 14.20 3.91 11.77
N LYS A 147 15.52 4.12 11.89
CA LYS A 147 16.19 5.35 11.39
C LYS A 147 16.62 5.18 9.93
N THR A 148 16.43 6.21 9.12
CA THR A 148 16.85 6.22 7.71
C THR A 148 18.16 7.00 7.51
N LYS A 149 18.96 6.58 6.52
CA LYS A 149 20.07 7.37 5.96
C LYS A 149 19.75 7.94 4.57
N ASN A 150 18.70 7.43 3.91
CA ASN A 150 18.28 7.89 2.58
C ASN A 150 17.75 9.33 2.68
N LYS A 151 17.77 10.08 1.57
CA LYS A 151 17.29 11.46 1.58
C LYS A 151 15.82 11.49 1.99
N VAL A 152 15.46 12.49 2.78
CA VAL A 152 14.08 12.70 3.21
C VAL A 152 13.56 13.96 2.56
N PHE A 153 12.45 13.84 1.85
CA PHE A 153 11.85 14.92 1.09
C PHE A 153 10.53 15.38 1.72
N ARG A 154 10.41 16.68 1.92
CA ARG A 154 9.14 17.36 2.19
C ARG A 154 8.48 17.71 0.86
N VAL A 155 7.36 17.05 0.57
CA VAL A 155 6.50 17.36 -0.58
C VAL A 155 5.46 18.39 -0.17
N LYS A 156 5.11 19.32 -1.06
CA LYS A 156 3.95 20.22 -0.94
C LYS A 156 3.15 20.23 -2.24
N THR A 157 1.82 20.21 -2.14
CA THR A 157 0.91 20.25 -3.29
C THR A 157 0.20 21.59 -3.45
N GLU A 158 -0.44 21.80 -4.61
CA GLU A 158 -1.16 23.04 -4.92
C GLU A 158 -2.43 23.25 -4.08
N SER A 159 -2.98 22.19 -3.46
CA SER A 159 -4.05 22.31 -2.46
C SER A 159 -3.54 22.59 -1.04
N GLY A 160 -2.21 22.61 -0.84
CA GLY A 160 -1.56 22.86 0.45
C GLY A 160 -1.41 21.61 1.33
N LEU A 161 -1.55 20.41 0.78
CA LEU A 161 -1.17 19.17 1.48
C LEU A 161 0.36 19.02 1.49
N ALA A 162 0.89 18.36 2.52
CA ALA A 162 2.31 18.11 2.65
C ALA A 162 2.61 16.80 3.39
N ILE A 163 3.69 16.13 3.01
CA ILE A 163 4.21 14.92 3.66
C ILE A 163 5.73 14.98 3.73
N ILE A 164 6.31 14.29 4.70
CA ILE A 164 7.75 14.09 4.82
C ILE A 164 7.98 12.58 4.72
N ALA A 165 8.64 12.15 3.66
CA ALA A 165 8.85 10.75 3.33
C ALA A 165 10.30 10.50 2.89
N THR A 166 10.76 9.25 2.98
CA THR A 166 12.03 8.86 2.38
C THR A 166 11.94 8.91 0.86
N GLU A 167 13.08 9.06 0.21
CA GLU A 167 13.15 9.24 -1.23
C GLU A 167 12.76 7.99 -2.03
N GLU A 168 12.91 6.80 -1.46
CA GLU A 168 12.35 5.57 -2.02
C GLU A 168 10.84 5.43 -1.81
N HIS A 169 10.22 6.12 -0.83
CA HIS A 169 8.81 5.88 -0.50
C HIS A 169 7.89 6.10 -1.72
N PRO A 170 7.11 5.10 -2.16
CA PRO A 170 6.25 5.24 -3.31
C PRO A 170 5.00 6.05 -3.01
N PHE A 171 4.47 6.65 -4.06
CA PHE A 171 3.29 7.50 -4.07
C PHE A 171 2.43 7.14 -5.28
N PHE A 172 1.12 6.97 -5.10
CA PHE A 172 0.23 6.75 -6.24
C PHE A 172 0.04 8.04 -7.06
N THR A 173 0.32 7.96 -8.35
CA THR A 173 0.30 9.07 -9.33
C THR A 173 -0.67 8.79 -10.48
N GLU A 174 -0.85 9.71 -11.44
CA GLU A 174 -1.57 9.41 -12.70
C GLU A 174 -0.99 8.18 -13.45
N LYS A 175 0.26 7.81 -13.11
CA LYS A 175 0.98 6.62 -13.59
C LYS A 175 0.88 5.43 -12.62
N GLY A 176 0.40 5.58 -11.39
CA GLY A 176 0.44 4.54 -10.33
C GLY A 176 1.58 4.74 -9.34
N MET A 177 1.96 3.69 -8.59
CA MET A 177 2.97 3.78 -7.52
C MET A 177 4.34 4.21 -8.05
N ILE A 178 4.88 5.31 -7.53
CA ILE A 178 6.19 5.86 -7.91
C ILE A 178 6.95 6.34 -6.68
N GLU A 179 8.18 5.86 -6.49
CA GLU A 179 9.14 6.31 -5.45
C GLU A 179 9.41 7.83 -5.53
N LEU A 180 9.43 8.51 -4.39
CA LEU A 180 9.44 9.97 -4.30
C LEU A 180 10.63 10.66 -5.00
N LYS A 181 11.82 10.05 -5.02
CA LYS A 181 13.00 10.55 -5.74
C LYS A 181 12.70 10.84 -7.21
N LYS A 182 11.74 10.11 -7.78
CA LYS A 182 11.37 10.08 -9.19
C LYS A 182 10.26 11.06 -9.56
N ILE A 183 9.52 11.57 -8.57
CA ILE A 183 8.43 12.55 -8.73
C ILE A 183 8.97 13.97 -8.58
N ASN A 184 8.60 14.86 -9.50
CA ASN A 184 8.89 16.29 -9.39
C ASN A 184 7.56 17.09 -9.34
N ARG A 185 7.19 17.85 -10.39
CA ARG A 185 5.95 18.65 -10.45
C ARG A 185 4.74 17.90 -11.03
N GLU A 186 4.71 16.59 -10.87
CA GLU A 186 3.65 15.72 -11.42
C GLU A 186 2.38 15.76 -10.55
N LYS A 187 1.28 15.21 -11.11
CA LYS A 187 0.03 14.96 -10.38
C LYS A 187 0.12 13.66 -9.59
N ILE A 188 -0.29 13.74 -8.34
CA ILE A 188 -0.33 12.64 -7.37
C ILE A 188 -1.76 12.47 -6.86
N SER A 189 -2.16 11.24 -6.50
CA SER A 189 -3.47 11.03 -5.90
C SER A 189 -3.43 11.47 -4.46
N VAL A 190 -4.42 12.26 -4.07
CA VAL A 190 -4.70 12.56 -2.66
C VAL A 190 -6.16 12.27 -2.36
N TYR A 191 -6.44 11.92 -1.10
CA TYR A 191 -7.80 11.79 -0.58
C TYR A 191 -8.14 12.99 0.32
N PRO A 192 -8.84 14.04 -0.15
CA PRO A 192 -8.93 15.34 0.55
C PRO A 192 -9.58 15.36 1.93
N PHE A 193 -10.28 14.30 2.34
CA PHE A 193 -10.82 14.14 3.69
C PHE A 193 -9.71 13.87 4.70
N GLU A 194 -9.60 14.75 5.69
CA GLU A 194 -8.60 14.72 6.76
C GLU A 194 -9.14 14.03 8.02
N GLY A 195 -10.44 14.14 8.29
CA GLY A 195 -11.07 13.70 9.52
C GLY A 195 -10.75 14.59 10.74
N MET A 196 -11.12 14.10 11.92
CA MET A 196 -10.75 14.69 13.21
C MET A 196 -9.49 14.03 13.78
N LYS A 197 -8.73 14.74 14.63
CA LYS A 197 -7.68 14.11 15.45
C LYS A 197 -8.31 13.02 16.34
N TYR A 198 -7.63 11.88 16.48
CA TYR A 198 -7.97 10.92 17.52
C TYR A 198 -7.82 11.55 18.92
N GLU A 199 -8.80 11.23 19.77
CA GLU A 199 -8.95 11.64 21.16
C GLU A 199 -9.50 10.42 21.89
N GLU A 200 -8.84 9.96 22.94
CA GLU A 200 -9.19 8.70 23.61
C GLU A 200 -10.53 8.84 24.37
N PRO A 201 -11.52 7.94 24.16
CA PRO A 201 -12.74 7.93 24.94
C PRO A 201 -12.47 7.40 26.35
N SER A 202 -13.15 7.92 27.37
CA SER A 202 -13.06 7.32 28.71
C SER A 202 -13.77 5.97 28.77
N ASP A 203 -13.46 5.20 29.80
CA ASP A 203 -14.02 3.87 30.04
C ASP A 203 -15.45 3.88 30.63
N LYS A 204 -16.06 5.07 30.74
CA LYS A 204 -17.37 5.27 31.38
C LYS A 204 -18.43 4.34 30.79
N ILE A 205 -19.10 3.60 31.67
CA ILE A 205 -20.26 2.78 31.30
C ILE A 205 -21.41 3.70 30.83
N LEU A 206 -21.91 3.42 29.63
CA LEU A 206 -23.10 4.04 29.03
C LEU A 206 -24.35 3.19 29.28
N ILE A 207 -24.22 1.86 29.26
CA ILE A 207 -25.31 0.90 29.54
C ILE A 207 -24.79 -0.19 30.49
N SER A 208 -25.39 -0.30 31.68
CA SER A 208 -25.20 -1.40 32.63
C SER A 208 -26.30 -2.46 32.49
N GLU A 209 -26.07 -3.66 33.03
CA GLU A 209 -27.09 -4.72 33.04
C GLU A 209 -28.32 -4.35 33.88
N GLU A 210 -28.13 -3.59 34.96
CA GLU A 210 -29.21 -3.01 35.77
C GLU A 210 -30.07 -2.02 34.97
N ASN A 211 -29.44 -1.10 34.24
CA ASN A 211 -30.12 -0.16 33.35
C ASN A 211 -30.90 -0.90 32.23
N LEU A 212 -30.32 -1.98 31.70
CA LEU A 212 -30.96 -2.85 30.73
C LEU A 212 -32.17 -3.61 31.34
N ARG A 213 -32.05 -4.10 32.58
CA ARG A 213 -33.13 -4.81 33.31
C ARG A 213 -34.32 -3.90 33.59
N LYS A 214 -34.07 -2.66 34.03
CA LYS A 214 -35.12 -1.63 34.27
C LYS A 214 -35.91 -1.25 33.01
N ASN A 215 -35.39 -1.51 31.80
CA ASN A 215 -36.01 -1.13 30.53
C ASN A 215 -36.45 -2.35 29.67
N TYR A 216 -36.45 -3.56 30.22
CA TYR A 216 -36.81 -4.77 29.48
C TYR A 216 -38.33 -5.03 29.47
N PRO A 217 -39.01 -5.16 28.31
CA PRO A 217 -40.47 -5.11 28.21
C PRO A 217 -41.20 -6.46 28.44
N LYS A 218 -40.58 -7.45 29.09
CA LYS A 218 -41.16 -8.78 29.32
C LYS A 218 -40.74 -9.35 30.69
N LYS A 219 -41.62 -10.13 31.33
CA LYS A 219 -41.26 -11.00 32.47
C LYS A 219 -40.80 -12.38 31.96
N GLY A 220 -39.91 -13.06 32.68
CA GLY A 220 -39.38 -14.40 32.35
C GLY A 220 -38.01 -14.42 31.66
N HIS A 221 -37.43 -15.63 31.51
CA HIS A 221 -36.02 -15.94 31.18
C HIS A 221 -35.44 -15.35 29.86
N GLY A 222 -36.25 -14.63 29.07
CA GLY A 222 -35.79 -13.93 27.86
C GLY A 222 -34.87 -12.75 28.14
N PHE A 223 -34.77 -12.29 29.40
CA PHE A 223 -33.77 -11.28 29.80
C PHE A 223 -32.37 -11.89 29.90
N GLU A 224 -32.24 -13.01 30.60
CA GLU A 224 -30.98 -13.70 30.87
C GLU A 224 -30.35 -14.23 29.56
N GLN A 225 -31.17 -14.77 28.64
CA GLN A 225 -30.71 -15.13 27.29
C GLN A 225 -30.19 -13.92 26.50
N MET A 226 -30.83 -12.75 26.66
CA MET A 226 -30.41 -11.51 26.01
C MET A 226 -29.12 -10.96 26.60
N THR A 227 -28.97 -10.91 27.94
CA THR A 227 -27.76 -10.37 28.56
C THR A 227 -26.56 -11.29 28.36
N LYS A 228 -26.76 -12.62 28.36
CA LYS A 228 -25.74 -13.59 27.93
C LYS A 228 -25.25 -13.24 26.52
N LYS A 229 -26.15 -13.12 25.54
CA LYS A 229 -25.77 -12.77 24.15
C LYS A 229 -25.08 -11.40 24.04
N LEU A 230 -25.50 -10.40 24.82
CA LEU A 230 -24.86 -9.08 24.80
C LEU A 230 -23.46 -9.08 25.44
N LYS A 231 -23.20 -9.97 26.42
CA LYS A 231 -21.87 -10.23 26.97
C LYS A 231 -20.99 -10.98 25.97
N GLU A 232 -21.51 -12.04 25.35
CA GLU A 232 -20.84 -12.83 24.29
C GLU A 232 -20.35 -11.97 23.11
N ILE A 233 -21.04 -10.87 22.79
CA ILE A 233 -20.66 -9.96 21.70
C ILE A 233 -20.03 -8.63 22.18
N ASP A 234 -19.54 -8.53 23.42
CA ASP A 234 -18.88 -7.32 23.97
C ASP A 234 -19.73 -6.04 23.79
N LEU A 235 -20.97 -6.07 24.29
CA LEU A 235 -21.89 -4.93 24.34
C LEU A 235 -22.53 -4.72 25.74
N LEU A 236 -22.09 -5.45 26.77
CA LEU A 236 -22.61 -5.31 28.13
C LEU A 236 -21.54 -5.68 29.18
N PRO A 237 -21.10 -4.74 30.03
CA PRO A 237 -21.46 -3.32 30.08
C PRO A 237 -20.89 -2.54 28.88
N LEU A 238 -21.72 -1.73 28.22
CA LEU A 238 -21.28 -0.92 27.08
C LEU A 238 -20.52 0.31 27.60
N LYS A 239 -19.18 0.29 27.53
CA LYS A 239 -18.30 1.42 27.88
C LYS A 239 -18.16 2.41 26.72
N MET A 240 -17.83 3.68 27.00
CA MET A 240 -17.62 4.70 25.96
C MET A 240 -16.36 4.45 25.12
N ASN A 241 -15.37 3.70 25.62
CA ASN A 241 -14.19 3.26 24.86
C ASN A 241 -14.37 1.91 24.12
N ASN A 242 -15.55 1.29 24.18
CA ASN A 242 -15.83 0.00 23.53
C ASN A 242 -15.69 0.10 22.00
N SER A 243 -15.03 -0.90 21.41
CA SER A 243 -14.68 -0.95 19.97
C SER A 243 -15.90 -0.94 19.02
N LYS A 244 -17.08 -1.33 19.50
CA LYS A 244 -18.33 -1.41 18.73
C LYS A 244 -19.18 -0.15 18.81
N LEU A 245 -18.95 0.71 19.81
CA LEU A 245 -19.70 1.97 19.97
C LEU A 245 -19.65 2.90 18.75
N PRO A 246 -18.54 3.04 18.00
CA PRO A 246 -18.51 3.85 16.77
C PRO A 246 -19.54 3.42 15.73
N TYR A 247 -19.75 2.11 15.54
CA TYR A 247 -20.76 1.58 14.63
C TYR A 247 -22.18 1.87 15.13
N LEU A 248 -22.42 1.74 16.44
CA LEU A 248 -23.69 2.11 17.08
C LEU A 248 -23.98 3.61 16.95
N ILE A 249 -22.97 4.48 17.06
CA ILE A 249 -23.08 5.93 16.81
C ILE A 249 -23.49 6.20 15.36
N LYS A 250 -22.83 5.58 14.38
CA LYS A 250 -23.20 5.71 12.96
C LYS A 250 -24.64 5.26 12.72
N LEU A 251 -25.05 4.13 13.30
CA LEU A 251 -26.37 3.54 13.14
C LEU A 251 -27.48 4.38 13.79
N MET A 252 -27.29 4.83 15.04
CA MET A 252 -28.19 5.75 15.75
C MET A 252 -28.41 7.04 14.95
N ALA A 253 -27.33 7.64 14.44
CA ALA A 253 -27.38 8.84 13.61
C ALA A 253 -28.15 8.62 12.30
N PHE A 254 -27.94 7.50 11.62
CA PHE A 254 -28.66 7.18 10.38
C PHE A 254 -30.15 6.90 10.65
N ILE A 255 -30.47 6.16 11.72
CA ILE A 255 -31.86 5.94 12.16
C ILE A 255 -32.52 7.24 12.59
N THR A 256 -31.77 8.25 13.04
CA THR A 256 -32.31 9.61 13.29
C THR A 256 -32.74 10.30 11.98
N GLY A 257 -32.10 9.99 10.84
CA GLY A 257 -32.46 10.46 9.49
C GLY A 257 -33.27 9.46 8.64
N ASP A 258 -32.67 8.87 7.61
CA ASP A 258 -33.30 7.94 6.64
C ASP A 258 -33.57 6.51 7.22
N GLY A 259 -33.95 6.41 8.49
CA GLY A 259 -34.30 5.15 9.12
C GLY A 259 -35.42 5.26 10.17
N THR A 260 -35.89 4.11 10.64
CA THR A 260 -37.02 3.99 11.58
C THR A 260 -36.74 2.88 12.58
N LEU A 261 -36.90 3.16 13.88
CA LEU A 261 -36.94 2.16 14.95
C LEU A 261 -38.34 2.16 15.57
N THR A 262 -39.01 1.02 15.57
CA THR A 262 -40.37 0.88 16.11
C THR A 262 -40.46 -0.31 17.06
N ILE A 263 -41.10 -0.10 18.21
CA ILE A 263 -41.57 -1.17 19.10
C ILE A 263 -43.01 -1.49 18.73
N LEU A 264 -43.31 -2.75 18.43
CA LEU A 264 -44.64 -3.25 18.08
C LEU A 264 -45.35 -3.85 19.30
N LYS A 265 -46.67 -4.03 19.20
CA LYS A 265 -47.48 -4.78 20.17
C LYS A 265 -46.83 -6.15 20.46
N LYS A 266 -46.93 -6.62 21.71
CA LYS A 266 -46.22 -7.80 22.26
C LYS A 266 -44.67 -7.69 22.30
N GLY A 267 -44.12 -6.48 22.29
CA GLY A 267 -42.69 -6.21 22.58
C GLY A 267 -41.71 -6.67 21.49
N ARG A 268 -42.17 -6.83 20.24
CA ARG A 268 -41.31 -7.11 19.08
C ARG A 268 -40.77 -5.80 18.52
N SER A 269 -39.46 -5.66 18.33
CA SER A 269 -38.88 -4.49 17.66
C SER A 269 -38.72 -4.72 16.15
N GLN A 270 -38.73 -3.63 15.38
CA GLN A 270 -38.24 -3.61 14.00
C GLN A 270 -37.41 -2.34 13.78
N ILE A 271 -36.25 -2.50 13.15
CA ILE A 271 -35.41 -1.40 12.65
C ILE A 271 -35.42 -1.48 11.12
N PHE A 272 -35.58 -0.33 10.47
CA PHE A 272 -35.42 -0.17 9.02
C PHE A 272 -34.41 0.94 8.73
N CYS A 273 -33.63 0.76 7.68
CA CYS A 273 -32.82 1.82 7.06
C CYS A 273 -33.17 1.86 5.57
N TYR A 274 -33.37 3.07 5.03
CA TYR A 274 -33.71 3.34 3.64
C TYR A 274 -32.53 4.04 2.96
N GLY A 275 -32.35 3.85 1.65
CA GLY A 275 -31.24 4.48 0.96
C GLY A 275 -30.92 3.87 -0.40
N LYS A 276 -29.66 3.98 -0.80
CA LYS A 276 -29.13 3.28 -1.98
C LYS A 276 -28.49 1.97 -1.57
N GLU A 277 -28.45 1.02 -2.49
CA GLU A 277 -27.90 -0.32 -2.30
C GLU A 277 -26.46 -0.32 -1.75
N GLU A 278 -25.54 0.45 -2.33
CA GLU A 278 -24.15 0.55 -1.84
C GLU A 278 -24.05 1.17 -0.43
N ASP A 279 -24.90 2.14 -0.13
CA ASP A 279 -24.95 2.82 1.17
C ASP A 279 -25.56 1.90 2.24
N LEU A 280 -26.62 1.17 1.89
CA LEU A 280 -27.28 0.16 2.73
C LEU A 280 -26.37 -1.05 2.98
N GLU A 281 -25.60 -1.50 2.00
CA GLU A 281 -24.66 -2.60 2.16
C GLU A 281 -23.48 -2.23 3.08
N ALA A 282 -23.08 -0.95 3.13
CA ALA A 282 -22.17 -0.45 4.14
C ALA A 282 -22.79 -0.45 5.54
N ILE A 283 -24.06 -0.06 5.68
CA ILE A 283 -24.80 -0.15 6.95
C ILE A 283 -24.93 -1.62 7.40
N ARG A 284 -25.19 -2.56 6.47
CA ARG A 284 -25.29 -4.00 6.79
C ARG A 284 -24.00 -4.54 7.40
N LYS A 285 -22.86 -4.27 6.76
CA LYS A 285 -21.54 -4.73 7.22
C LYS A 285 -21.18 -4.14 8.59
N ASP A 286 -21.58 -2.92 8.88
CA ASP A 286 -21.39 -2.30 10.20
C ASP A 286 -22.30 -2.94 11.26
N ILE A 287 -23.52 -3.36 10.92
CA ILE A 287 -24.42 -4.13 11.82
C ILE A 287 -23.89 -5.56 12.07
N GLU A 288 -23.34 -6.19 11.05
CA GLU A 288 -22.68 -7.50 11.13
C GLU A 288 -21.44 -7.43 12.03
N ARG A 289 -20.62 -6.37 11.94
CA ARG A 289 -19.49 -6.10 12.85
C ARG A 289 -19.90 -5.83 14.31
N ILE A 290 -21.08 -5.26 14.56
CA ILE A 290 -21.63 -5.14 15.93
C ILE A 290 -21.97 -6.53 16.50
N GLY A 291 -22.38 -7.49 15.65
CA GLY A 291 -22.77 -8.84 16.05
C GLY A 291 -24.26 -9.16 15.81
N PHE A 292 -24.89 -8.49 14.85
CA PHE A 292 -26.30 -8.70 14.48
C PHE A 292 -26.46 -8.96 12.98
N ASN A 293 -27.48 -9.74 12.61
CA ASN A 293 -27.72 -10.13 11.23
C ASN A 293 -28.84 -9.25 10.63
N PRO A 294 -28.53 -8.32 9.70
CA PRO A 294 -29.53 -7.58 8.94
C PRO A 294 -30.07 -8.42 7.78
N SER A 295 -31.24 -8.05 7.25
CA SER A 295 -31.75 -8.63 6.01
C SER A 295 -30.85 -8.28 4.81
N ARG A 296 -30.98 -9.04 3.71
CA ARG A 296 -30.58 -8.56 2.38
C ARG A 296 -31.26 -7.23 2.04
N VAL A 297 -30.69 -6.46 1.11
CA VAL A 297 -31.32 -5.25 0.57
C VAL A 297 -32.60 -5.66 -0.18
N TYR A 298 -33.75 -5.17 0.29
CA TYR A 298 -35.02 -5.29 -0.42
C TYR A 298 -35.21 -4.08 -1.34
N SER A 299 -35.78 -4.32 -2.52
CA SER A 299 -36.24 -3.27 -3.45
C SER A 299 -37.76 -3.35 -3.58
N ARG A 300 -38.45 -2.21 -3.58
CA ARG A 300 -39.89 -2.12 -3.82
C ARG A 300 -40.21 -0.89 -4.65
N ASN A 301 -40.99 -1.07 -5.72
CA ASN A 301 -41.56 0.07 -6.46
C ASN A 301 -42.75 0.65 -5.70
N ARG A 302 -42.83 1.98 -5.66
CA ARG A 302 -43.95 2.75 -5.16
C ARG A 302 -44.32 3.87 -6.10
N ASN A 303 -45.61 4.14 -6.17
CA ASN A 303 -46.16 5.31 -6.85
C ASN A 303 -46.38 6.36 -5.75
N HIS A 304 -45.81 7.54 -5.93
CA HIS A 304 -45.93 8.67 -4.99
C HIS A 304 -46.80 9.75 -5.61
N GLU A 305 -47.71 10.31 -4.82
CA GLU A 305 -48.45 11.54 -5.15
C GLU A 305 -48.13 12.57 -4.06
N ILE A 306 -47.56 13.72 -4.45
CA ILE A 306 -47.25 14.82 -3.55
C ILE A 306 -48.09 16.03 -3.99
N LYS A 307 -49.13 16.32 -3.22
CA LYS A 307 -49.90 17.57 -3.37
C LYS A 307 -49.11 18.72 -2.76
N THR A 308 -48.69 19.65 -3.60
CA THR A 308 -48.08 20.93 -3.20
C THR A 308 -49.14 22.03 -3.20
N SER A 309 -48.75 23.27 -2.86
CA SER A 309 -49.66 24.43 -2.93
C SER A 309 -49.97 24.92 -4.35
N TYR A 310 -49.37 24.33 -5.39
CA TYR A 310 -49.51 24.78 -6.79
C TYR A 310 -49.72 23.63 -7.80
N ASP A 311 -49.32 22.41 -7.47
CA ASP A 311 -49.42 21.23 -8.36
C ASP A 311 -49.45 19.89 -7.57
N THR A 312 -49.99 18.83 -8.18
CA THR A 312 -50.01 17.45 -7.67
C THR A 312 -49.01 16.57 -8.41
N ILE A 313 -47.77 16.55 -7.92
CA ILE A 313 -46.65 15.84 -8.55
C ILE A 313 -46.81 14.33 -8.32
N ARG A 314 -46.99 13.56 -9.40
CA ARG A 314 -47.01 12.09 -9.40
C ARG A 314 -45.71 11.53 -9.97
N PHE A 315 -45.10 10.57 -9.29
CA PHE A 315 -43.90 9.87 -9.78
C PHE A 315 -43.76 8.47 -9.21
N ASN A 316 -43.20 7.55 -10.00
CA ASN A 316 -42.88 6.20 -9.56
C ASN A 316 -41.41 6.13 -9.13
N ARG A 317 -41.12 5.41 -8.04
CA ARG A 317 -39.76 5.30 -7.48
C ARG A 317 -39.52 3.91 -6.90
N THR A 318 -38.36 3.34 -7.17
CA THR A 318 -37.85 2.17 -6.45
C THR A 318 -37.24 2.64 -5.12
N GLU A 319 -37.91 2.29 -4.02
CA GLU A 319 -37.33 2.39 -2.68
C GLU A 319 -36.45 1.14 -2.42
N LYS A 320 -35.24 1.34 -1.88
CA LYS A 320 -34.41 0.25 -1.36
C LYS A 320 -34.26 0.38 0.15
N SER A 321 -34.25 -0.75 0.87
CA SER A 321 -34.19 -0.78 2.33
C SER A 321 -33.58 -2.07 2.89
N ILE A 322 -33.15 -2.03 4.14
CA ILE A 322 -32.79 -3.20 4.95
C ILE A 322 -33.65 -3.23 6.22
N LYS A 323 -33.85 -4.43 6.78
CA LYS A 323 -34.65 -4.68 7.97
C LYS A 323 -33.84 -5.46 9.00
N ILE A 324 -33.94 -5.09 10.28
CA ILE A 324 -33.35 -5.83 11.40
C ILE A 324 -34.42 -6.14 12.45
N ASN A 325 -34.56 -7.42 12.78
CA ASN A 325 -35.51 -7.94 13.77
C ASN A 325 -34.73 -8.35 15.05
N SER A 326 -34.22 -7.38 15.82
CA SER A 326 -33.44 -7.66 17.02
C SER A 326 -33.96 -6.83 18.21
N GLN A 327 -34.52 -7.51 19.22
CA GLN A 327 -35.02 -6.86 20.43
C GLN A 327 -33.87 -6.24 21.24
N SER A 328 -32.71 -6.89 21.29
CA SER A 328 -31.55 -6.42 22.05
C SER A 328 -30.84 -5.24 21.36
N LEU A 329 -30.63 -5.28 20.04
CA LEU A 329 -30.07 -4.12 19.31
C LEU A 329 -31.01 -2.91 19.42
N ALA A 330 -32.32 -3.11 19.30
CA ALA A 330 -33.28 -2.02 19.46
C ALA A 330 -33.24 -1.43 20.87
N LEU A 331 -33.14 -2.27 21.92
CA LEU A 331 -33.03 -1.80 23.30
C LEU A 331 -31.73 -1.03 23.55
N ILE A 332 -30.58 -1.52 23.06
CA ILE A 332 -29.30 -0.80 23.12
C ILE A 332 -29.40 0.55 22.40
N LEU A 333 -29.97 0.60 21.20
CA LEU A 333 -30.14 1.84 20.43
C LEU A 333 -31.06 2.84 21.15
N LEU A 334 -32.17 2.38 21.74
CA LEU A 334 -33.08 3.21 22.55
C LEU A 334 -32.36 3.81 23.76
N LEU A 335 -31.61 2.99 24.51
CA LEU A 335 -30.87 3.42 25.71
C LEU A 335 -29.71 4.37 25.38
N LEU A 336 -29.08 4.23 24.20
CA LEU A 336 -28.14 5.23 23.69
C LEU A 336 -28.81 6.56 23.28
N GLY A 337 -30.13 6.57 23.09
CA GLY A 337 -30.93 7.76 22.77
C GLY A 337 -31.42 7.84 21.31
N THR A 338 -31.53 6.71 20.60
CA THR A 338 -32.09 6.67 19.24
C THR A 338 -33.60 6.94 19.25
N PRO A 339 -34.13 7.86 18.42
CA PRO A 339 -35.57 8.14 18.39
C PRO A 339 -36.39 6.94 17.90
N SER A 340 -37.54 6.72 18.53
CA SER A 340 -38.50 5.68 18.16
C SER A 340 -39.76 6.25 17.52
N GLY A 341 -40.38 5.49 16.62
CA GLY A 341 -41.65 5.83 15.98
C GLY A 341 -41.58 7.03 15.03
N ASN A 342 -42.69 7.76 14.90
CA ASN A 342 -42.82 8.88 13.96
C ASN A 342 -42.19 10.16 14.54
N LYS A 343 -41.01 10.51 14.03
CA LYS A 343 -40.21 11.69 14.38
C LYS A 343 -40.92 13.05 14.27
N THR A 344 -41.98 13.14 13.47
CA THR A 344 -42.75 14.38 13.32
C THR A 344 -43.65 14.68 14.53
N VAL A 345 -44.06 13.64 15.28
CA VAL A 345 -44.89 13.75 16.50
C VAL A 345 -44.10 13.44 17.78
N ASN A 346 -43.08 12.58 17.70
CA ASN A 346 -42.28 12.18 18.86
C ASN A 346 -41.12 13.16 19.08
N GLU A 347 -40.76 13.38 20.35
CA GLU A 347 -39.63 14.23 20.75
C GLU A 347 -38.31 13.45 20.75
N PHE A 348 -37.22 14.15 20.42
CA PHE A 348 -35.85 13.61 20.50
C PHE A 348 -34.80 14.72 20.58
N GLU A 349 -33.61 14.37 21.07
CA GLU A 349 -32.48 15.28 21.31
C GLU A 349 -31.15 14.56 21.01
N VAL A 350 -30.06 15.29 20.92
CA VAL A 350 -28.72 14.69 20.93
C VAL A 350 -28.42 14.17 22.35
N PRO A 351 -28.02 12.89 22.52
CA PRO A 351 -27.80 12.31 23.84
C PRO A 351 -26.76 13.07 24.68
N LYS A 352 -27.05 13.31 25.97
CA LYS A 352 -26.15 14.05 26.89
C LYS A 352 -24.75 13.43 27.00
N TRP A 353 -24.60 12.12 26.83
CA TRP A 353 -23.30 11.45 26.83
C TRP A 353 -22.50 11.76 25.55
N LEU A 354 -23.16 11.82 24.39
CA LEU A 354 -22.55 12.13 23.10
C LEU A 354 -22.15 13.62 23.01
N LEU A 355 -22.91 14.52 23.66
CA LEU A 355 -22.49 15.92 23.85
C LEU A 355 -21.23 16.06 24.73
N LYS A 356 -20.86 15.02 25.50
CA LYS A 356 -19.63 14.95 26.32
C LYS A 356 -18.55 14.01 25.77
N SER A 357 -18.75 13.38 24.61
CA SER A 357 -17.79 12.42 24.05
C SER A 357 -16.67 13.11 23.24
N PRO A 358 -15.60 12.38 22.86
CA PRO A 358 -14.54 12.88 21.99
C PRO A 358 -15.05 13.48 20.67
N LYS A 359 -14.34 14.48 20.13
CA LYS A 359 -14.77 15.24 18.95
C LYS A 359 -14.91 14.40 17.70
N TRP A 360 -14.14 13.32 17.57
CA TRP A 360 -14.30 12.39 16.45
C TRP A 360 -15.58 11.54 16.54
N MET A 361 -16.09 11.24 17.74
CA MET A 361 -17.39 10.57 17.93
C MET A 361 -18.54 11.53 17.61
N LYS A 362 -18.44 12.79 18.04
CA LYS A 362 -19.37 13.87 17.64
C LYS A 362 -19.40 14.04 16.11
N ARG A 363 -18.22 14.06 15.47
CA ARG A 363 -18.08 14.02 14.01
C ARG A 363 -18.77 12.82 13.39
N LEU A 364 -18.61 11.62 13.97
CA LEU A 364 -19.13 10.38 13.40
C LEU A 364 -20.67 10.35 13.41
N TYR A 365 -21.29 10.85 14.49
CA TYR A 365 -22.74 11.08 14.54
C TYR A 365 -23.19 12.07 13.46
N LEU A 366 -22.58 13.27 13.43
CA LEU A 366 -22.95 14.31 12.46
C LEU A 366 -22.78 13.85 11.01
N ALA A 367 -21.67 13.19 10.67
CA ALA A 367 -21.37 12.74 9.32
C ALA A 367 -22.36 11.66 8.82
N SER A 368 -22.87 10.80 9.71
CA SER A 368 -23.90 9.80 9.39
C SER A 368 -25.30 10.42 9.29
N PHE A 369 -25.66 11.31 10.22
CA PHE A 369 -26.93 12.04 10.18
C PHE A 369 -27.03 12.95 8.94
N PHE A 370 -25.94 13.65 8.59
CA PHE A 370 -25.81 14.39 7.34
C PHE A 370 -25.68 13.47 6.10
N GLY A 371 -25.33 12.20 6.28
CA GLY A 371 -25.40 11.15 5.27
C GLY A 371 -26.82 10.87 4.79
N ALA A 372 -27.80 11.03 5.69
CA ALA A 372 -29.22 11.00 5.38
C ALA A 372 -29.78 12.40 5.00
N GLU A 373 -29.84 13.33 5.95
CA GLU A 373 -30.72 14.51 5.87
C GLU A 373 -30.13 15.75 5.15
N LEU A 374 -28.80 15.88 5.07
CA LEU A 374 -28.18 17.13 4.59
C LEU A 374 -28.15 17.22 3.05
N SER A 375 -28.45 18.39 2.48
CA SER A 375 -28.31 18.62 1.03
C SER A 375 -26.92 18.25 0.52
N SER A 376 -26.84 17.64 -0.67
CA SER A 376 -25.55 17.26 -1.29
C SER A 376 -24.73 18.50 -1.69
N PRO A 377 -23.38 18.42 -1.73
CA PRO A 377 -22.55 19.51 -2.25
C PRO A 377 -22.93 19.83 -3.71
N ALA A 378 -23.35 21.08 -3.97
CA ALA A 378 -23.79 21.55 -5.28
C ALA A 378 -23.52 23.06 -5.43
N THR A 379 -23.19 23.49 -6.65
CA THR A 379 -22.99 24.91 -6.98
C THR A 379 -24.30 25.67 -7.14
N ILE A 380 -24.25 26.99 -6.92
CA ILE A 380 -25.37 27.90 -7.14
C ILE A 380 -25.72 27.91 -8.64
N THR A 381 -27.00 27.81 -8.97
CA THR A 381 -27.51 27.90 -10.35
C THR A 381 -27.03 29.18 -11.02
N ASN A 382 -26.62 29.11 -12.28
CA ASN A 382 -26.01 30.20 -13.06
C ASN A 382 -24.70 30.78 -12.47
N HIS A 383 -24.18 30.22 -11.38
CA HIS A 383 -23.00 30.69 -10.66
C HIS A 383 -22.08 29.51 -10.26
N ALA A 384 -21.70 28.69 -11.24
CA ALA A 384 -20.97 27.40 -11.14
C ALA A 384 -19.55 27.42 -10.50
N PHE A 385 -19.17 28.55 -9.89
CA PHE A 385 -17.93 28.75 -9.13
C PHE A 385 -18.16 28.78 -7.60
N ASN A 386 -19.40 28.95 -7.15
CA ASN A 386 -19.77 29.11 -5.74
C ASN A 386 -20.71 27.98 -5.31
N PHE A 387 -20.57 27.49 -4.08
CA PHE A 387 -21.46 26.46 -3.52
C PHE A 387 -22.68 27.07 -2.85
N ASN A 388 -23.81 26.35 -2.93
CA ASN A 388 -24.94 26.60 -2.04
C ASN A 388 -24.53 26.30 -0.59
N SER A 389 -25.15 26.98 0.38
CA SER A 389 -25.07 26.59 1.79
C SER A 389 -25.69 25.21 1.99
N PRO A 390 -24.99 24.23 2.59
CA PRO A 390 -25.60 22.94 2.90
C PRO A 390 -26.76 23.12 3.89
N LEU A 391 -27.96 22.69 3.48
CA LEU A 391 -29.19 22.82 4.25
C LEU A 391 -29.56 21.49 4.91
N LEU A 392 -29.80 21.55 6.21
CA LEU A 392 -30.52 20.55 6.99
C LEU A 392 -31.97 21.04 7.14
N SER A 393 -32.94 20.18 6.81
CA SER A 393 -34.37 20.43 7.07
C SER A 393 -34.90 19.36 8.00
N ILE A 394 -35.73 19.72 8.98
CA ILE A 394 -36.50 18.76 9.78
C ILE A 394 -37.96 19.23 9.89
N ASN A 395 -38.89 18.29 9.96
CA ASN A 395 -40.32 18.56 10.01
C ASN A 395 -40.93 18.06 11.34
N LYS A 396 -41.78 18.87 11.99
CA LYS A 396 -42.50 18.52 13.23
C LYS A 396 -43.96 18.99 13.18
N ARG A 397 -44.80 18.44 14.05
CA ARG A 397 -46.08 19.06 14.44
C ARG A 397 -45.85 20.36 15.19
N LYS A 398 -46.86 21.26 15.13
CA LYS A 398 -46.84 22.61 15.74
C LYS A 398 -46.42 22.56 17.22
N GLU A 399 -47.01 21.65 18.00
CA GLU A 399 -46.67 21.41 19.42
C GLU A 399 -45.18 21.06 19.65
N LYS A 400 -44.53 20.39 18.69
CA LYS A 400 -43.19 19.81 18.85
C LYS A 400 -42.08 20.62 18.18
N VAL A 401 -42.39 21.83 17.71
CA VAL A 401 -41.42 22.77 17.15
C VAL A 401 -40.36 23.18 18.19
N ALA A 402 -40.74 23.36 19.46
CA ALA A 402 -39.79 23.68 20.54
C ALA A 402 -38.70 22.60 20.70
N ASN A 403 -39.08 21.32 20.68
CA ASN A 403 -38.15 20.19 20.68
C ASN A 403 -37.23 20.21 19.44
N ALA A 404 -37.75 20.49 18.25
CA ALA A 404 -36.93 20.62 17.05
C ALA A 404 -35.94 21.80 17.10
N ARG A 405 -36.34 22.96 17.63
CA ARG A 405 -35.42 24.09 17.88
C ARG A 405 -34.27 23.65 18.79
N LYS A 406 -34.58 22.94 19.88
CA LYS A 406 -33.59 22.42 20.84
C LYS A 406 -32.62 21.42 20.21
N PHE A 407 -33.12 20.45 19.45
CA PHE A 407 -32.28 19.49 18.71
C PHE A 407 -31.37 20.19 17.70
N LEU A 408 -31.90 21.11 16.87
CA LEU A 408 -31.08 21.86 15.92
C LEU A 408 -30.06 22.78 16.63
N LYS A 409 -30.36 23.28 17.84
CA LYS A 409 -29.42 24.05 18.64
C LYS A 409 -28.24 23.16 19.08
N GLN A 410 -28.51 21.94 19.56
CA GLN A 410 -27.48 20.95 19.88
C GLN A 410 -26.61 20.60 18.65
N ILE A 411 -27.21 20.42 17.47
CA ILE A 411 -26.47 20.22 16.21
C ILE A 411 -25.59 21.44 15.87
N LYS A 412 -26.10 22.68 16.05
CA LYS A 412 -25.32 23.91 15.86
C LYS A 412 -24.18 24.04 16.89
N GLU A 413 -24.40 23.66 18.13
CA GLU A 413 -23.40 23.65 19.21
C GLU A 413 -22.29 22.65 18.90
N MET A 414 -22.62 21.41 18.50
CA MET A 414 -21.62 20.41 18.05
C MET A 414 -20.84 20.88 16.82
N LEU A 415 -21.51 21.47 15.82
CA LEU A 415 -20.85 22.09 14.66
C LEU A 415 -19.88 23.18 15.11
N SER A 416 -20.28 24.04 16.05
CA SER A 416 -19.45 25.13 16.58
C SER A 416 -18.27 24.64 17.43
N GLU A 417 -18.39 23.53 18.15
CA GLU A 417 -17.29 22.88 18.89
C GLU A 417 -16.23 22.27 17.96
N LEU A 418 -16.69 21.69 16.84
CA LEU A 418 -15.85 21.32 15.71
C LEU A 418 -15.39 22.56 14.91
N GLY A 419 -15.92 23.75 15.24
CA GLY A 419 -15.58 25.05 14.67
C GLY A 419 -16.01 25.23 13.21
N VAL A 420 -17.18 24.67 12.86
CA VAL A 420 -17.95 24.91 11.63
C VAL A 420 -19.11 25.85 11.96
N LYS A 421 -19.18 27.00 11.28
CA LYS A 421 -20.23 28.01 11.48
C LYS A 421 -21.51 27.60 10.77
N SER A 422 -22.64 27.69 11.49
CA SER A 422 -23.98 27.44 10.96
C SER A 422 -25.01 28.44 11.50
N ASP A 423 -26.02 28.69 10.69
CA ASP A 423 -27.03 29.75 10.85
C ASP A 423 -28.42 29.15 10.76
N PHE A 424 -29.32 29.58 11.64
CA PHE A 424 -30.75 29.27 11.53
C PHE A 424 -31.34 30.19 10.46
N ILE A 425 -32.12 29.65 9.52
CA ILE A 425 -32.71 30.46 8.43
C ILE A 425 -34.14 30.88 8.76
N LYS A 426 -35.11 29.98 8.61
CA LYS A 426 -36.54 30.25 8.81
C LYS A 426 -37.27 28.97 9.18
N GLU A 427 -38.42 29.15 9.81
CA GLU A 427 -39.47 28.14 9.93
C GLU A 427 -40.52 28.40 8.85
N ARG A 428 -41.19 27.35 8.36
CA ARG A 428 -42.27 27.48 7.36
C ARG A 428 -43.28 26.35 7.54
N GLU A 429 -44.57 26.65 7.48
CA GLU A 429 -45.59 25.63 7.32
C GLU A 429 -45.47 24.97 5.94
N GLU A 430 -45.46 23.64 5.88
CA GLU A 430 -45.23 22.91 4.63
C GLU A 430 -46.42 22.07 4.17
N PHE A 431 -47.06 21.34 5.08
CA PHE A 431 -48.04 20.32 4.71
C PHE A 431 -49.16 20.21 5.76
N LYS A 432 -50.40 20.21 5.28
CA LYS A 432 -51.62 19.93 6.04
C LYS A 432 -52.09 18.52 5.67
N ASN A 433 -52.14 17.60 6.63
CA ASN A 433 -52.53 16.22 6.33
C ASN A 433 -54.06 16.07 6.13
N LYS A 434 -54.52 14.85 5.80
CA LYS A 434 -55.96 14.53 5.66
C LYS A 434 -56.81 14.76 6.93
N LYS A 435 -56.19 15.00 8.10
CA LYS A 435 -56.87 15.36 9.37
C LYS A 435 -56.80 16.87 9.68
N GLY A 436 -56.29 17.69 8.77
CA GLY A 436 -56.10 19.13 8.99
C GLY A 436 -54.86 19.50 9.81
N GLU A 437 -54.07 18.53 10.27
CA GLU A 437 -52.89 18.75 11.11
C GLU A 437 -51.73 19.31 10.27
N ILE A 438 -51.22 20.49 10.64
CA ILE A 438 -50.09 21.17 9.99
C ILE A 438 -48.75 20.56 10.44
N SER A 439 -47.78 20.46 9.53
CA SER A 439 -46.36 20.23 9.85
C SER A 439 -45.51 21.44 9.50
N ILE A 440 -44.71 21.89 10.45
CA ILE A 440 -43.76 23.01 10.32
C ILE A 440 -42.37 22.44 10.02
N ARG A 441 -41.73 22.96 8.98
CA ARG A 441 -40.33 22.70 8.66
C ARG A 441 -39.43 23.75 9.31
N LEU A 442 -38.37 23.30 9.97
CA LEU A 442 -37.27 24.11 10.47
C LEU A 442 -36.03 23.87 9.61
N ARG A 443 -35.19 24.91 9.41
CA ARG A 443 -33.94 24.80 8.63
C ARG A 443 -32.72 25.36 9.35
N LEU A 444 -31.67 24.53 9.42
CA LEU A 444 -30.31 24.91 9.81
C LEU A 444 -29.41 24.90 8.55
N SER A 445 -28.54 25.88 8.41
CA SER A 445 -27.72 26.13 7.23
C SER A 445 -26.24 26.20 7.59
N ILE A 446 -25.39 25.44 6.91
CA ILE A 446 -23.93 25.52 7.06
C ILE A 446 -23.42 26.66 6.17
N ARG A 447 -22.74 27.65 6.76
CA ARG A 447 -22.41 28.91 6.08
C ARG A 447 -21.47 28.68 4.89
N ALA A 448 -21.87 29.07 3.68
CA ALA A 448 -21.19 28.77 2.41
C ALA A 448 -19.82 29.45 2.15
N THR A 449 -19.18 30.06 3.16
CA THR A 449 -17.85 30.66 2.97
C THR A 449 -16.78 29.58 2.73
N PRO A 450 -15.82 29.75 1.79
CA PRO A 450 -14.86 28.72 1.41
C PRO A 450 -14.13 28.05 2.59
N LYS A 451 -13.58 28.84 3.52
CA LYS A 451 -12.89 28.31 4.73
C LYS A 451 -13.79 27.41 5.59
N ASN A 452 -15.08 27.73 5.69
CA ASN A 452 -16.05 26.97 6.47
C ASN A 452 -16.46 25.67 5.78
N LEU A 453 -16.68 25.72 4.45
CA LEU A 453 -17.02 24.55 3.64
C LEU A 453 -15.84 23.57 3.51
N ILE A 454 -14.61 24.05 3.32
CA ILE A 454 -13.38 23.24 3.37
C ILE A 454 -13.37 22.46 4.69
N LYS A 455 -13.49 23.17 5.82
CA LYS A 455 -13.41 22.55 7.14
C LYS A 455 -14.56 21.56 7.41
N PHE A 456 -15.78 21.92 7.02
CA PHE A 456 -16.94 21.04 7.13
C PHE A 456 -16.74 19.74 6.35
N TRP A 457 -16.36 19.82 5.07
CA TRP A 457 -16.24 18.64 4.21
C TRP A 457 -14.95 17.84 4.43
N SER A 458 -13.84 18.47 4.86
CA SER A 458 -12.59 17.74 5.12
C SER A 458 -12.53 17.10 6.50
N GLN A 459 -13.22 17.66 7.51
CA GLN A 459 -13.18 17.14 8.89
C GLN A 459 -14.44 16.34 9.24
N ILE A 460 -15.64 16.83 8.89
CA ILE A 460 -16.89 16.12 9.17
C ILE A 460 -17.25 15.20 8.00
N GLY A 461 -17.40 15.76 6.79
CA GLY A 461 -17.74 15.00 5.60
C GLY A 461 -19.06 14.23 5.73
N PHE A 462 -19.10 13.00 5.24
CA PHE A 462 -20.29 12.15 5.19
C PHE A 462 -19.96 10.68 5.43
N GLU A 463 -20.80 9.99 6.20
CA GLU A 463 -20.87 8.52 6.30
C GLU A 463 -22.16 8.01 5.62
N TYR A 464 -22.23 6.72 5.27
CA TYR A 464 -23.38 6.07 4.62
C TYR A 464 -24.01 6.84 3.43
N ASN A 465 -23.21 7.64 2.72
CA ASN A 465 -23.62 8.30 1.49
C ASN A 465 -22.42 8.52 0.56
N LYS A 466 -22.06 7.48 -0.19
CA LYS A 466 -20.90 7.47 -1.10
C LYS A 466 -20.95 8.60 -2.13
N LYS A 467 -22.15 9.02 -2.60
CA LYS A 467 -22.27 10.18 -3.50
C LYS A 467 -21.86 11.49 -2.80
N ARG A 468 -22.37 11.74 -1.58
CA ARG A 468 -22.01 12.97 -0.83
C ARG A 468 -20.54 12.93 -0.39
N GLN A 469 -20.01 11.78 0.02
CA GLN A 469 -18.60 11.58 0.36
C GLN A 469 -17.67 11.84 -0.84
N PHE A 470 -18.01 11.37 -2.05
CA PHE A 470 -17.29 11.69 -3.28
C PHE A 470 -17.29 13.20 -3.57
N LEU A 471 -18.48 13.82 -3.64
CA LEU A 471 -18.61 15.25 -3.96
C LEU A 471 -17.93 16.15 -2.92
N ALA A 472 -17.98 15.79 -1.64
CA ALA A 472 -17.34 16.52 -0.55
C ALA A 472 -15.81 16.57 -0.72
N ASN A 473 -15.18 15.43 -1.01
CA ASN A 473 -13.73 15.35 -1.26
C ASN A 473 -13.30 16.27 -2.41
N VAL A 474 -13.96 16.17 -3.57
CA VAL A 474 -13.64 17.01 -4.73
C VAL A 474 -13.89 18.50 -4.43
N ALA A 475 -14.96 18.82 -3.69
CA ALA A 475 -15.26 20.19 -3.29
C ALA A 475 -14.24 20.78 -2.29
N VAL A 476 -13.68 19.99 -1.37
CA VAL A 476 -12.57 20.41 -0.50
C VAL A 476 -11.36 20.82 -1.34
N HIS A 477 -10.96 19.99 -2.31
CA HIS A 477 -9.81 20.26 -3.16
C HIS A 477 -10.03 21.49 -4.05
N TYR A 478 -11.20 21.59 -4.71
CA TYR A 478 -11.61 22.76 -5.49
C TYR A 478 -11.58 24.06 -4.66
N LEU A 479 -12.11 24.04 -3.43
CA LEU A 479 -12.11 25.22 -2.57
C LEU A 479 -10.71 25.56 -2.03
N LYS A 480 -9.85 24.57 -1.76
CA LYS A 480 -8.43 24.80 -1.42
C LYS A 480 -7.70 25.47 -2.60
N SER A 481 -7.82 24.95 -3.82
CA SER A 481 -7.26 25.57 -5.04
C SER A 481 -7.82 26.99 -5.29
N LYS A 482 -9.12 27.20 -5.10
CA LYS A 482 -9.76 28.52 -5.21
C LYS A 482 -9.20 29.51 -4.17
N GLN A 483 -8.95 29.05 -2.94
CA GLN A 483 -8.39 29.88 -1.88
C GLN A 483 -6.91 30.23 -2.17
N ARG A 484 -6.13 29.33 -2.78
CA ARG A 484 -4.76 29.62 -3.28
C ARG A 484 -4.78 30.79 -4.26
N ILE A 485 -5.58 30.71 -5.32
CA ILE A 485 -5.69 31.76 -6.36
C ILE A 485 -6.08 33.12 -5.76
N ILE A 486 -6.98 33.14 -4.76
CA ILE A 486 -7.38 34.36 -4.06
C ILE A 486 -6.24 34.92 -3.19
N ASN A 487 -5.49 34.06 -2.49
CA ASN A 487 -4.36 34.47 -1.67
C ASN A 487 -3.22 35.07 -2.51
N GLU A 488 -2.84 34.39 -3.61
CA GLU A 488 -1.83 34.87 -4.57
C GLU A 488 -2.18 36.27 -5.12
N ARG A 489 -3.45 36.49 -5.44
CA ARG A 489 -3.93 37.79 -5.94
C ARG A 489 -3.90 38.86 -4.84
N ASN A 490 -4.28 38.53 -3.61
CA ASN A 490 -4.16 39.46 -2.47
C ASN A 490 -2.68 39.80 -2.14
N GLU A 491 -1.74 38.87 -2.31
CA GLU A 491 -0.29 39.13 -2.16
C GLU A 491 0.25 40.01 -3.28
N ALA A 492 -0.10 39.72 -4.53
CA ALA A 492 0.26 40.53 -5.69
C ALA A 492 -0.32 41.96 -5.59
N GLU A 493 -1.54 42.11 -5.08
CA GLU A 493 -2.19 43.39 -4.78
C GLU A 493 -1.40 44.21 -3.75
N LYS A 494 -1.08 43.62 -2.59
CA LYS A 494 -0.24 44.29 -1.57
C LYS A 494 1.10 44.73 -2.14
N LYS A 495 1.75 43.88 -2.94
CA LYS A 495 3.06 44.17 -3.52
C LYS A 495 2.99 45.16 -4.68
N ALA A 496 1.87 45.23 -5.41
CA ALA A 496 1.63 46.27 -6.40
C ALA A 496 1.50 47.65 -5.75
N ILE A 497 0.76 47.76 -4.64
CA ILE A 497 0.64 49.00 -3.86
C ILE A 497 2.01 49.44 -3.31
N GLU A 498 2.80 48.50 -2.77
CA GLU A 498 4.17 48.76 -2.29
C GLU A 498 5.10 49.28 -3.40
N LEU A 499 5.06 48.68 -4.59
CA LEU A 499 5.87 49.11 -5.73
C LEU A 499 5.38 50.45 -6.33
N HIS A 500 4.08 50.74 -6.28
CA HIS A 500 3.58 52.04 -6.75
C HIS A 500 4.00 53.19 -5.82
N LYS A 501 4.00 52.96 -4.50
CA LYS A 501 4.57 53.92 -3.52
C LYS A 501 6.06 54.21 -3.74
N LYS A 502 6.76 53.38 -4.52
CA LYS A 502 8.16 53.57 -4.96
C LYS A 502 8.27 54.20 -6.36
N GLY A 503 7.19 54.81 -6.88
CA GLY A 503 7.17 55.56 -8.15
C GLY A 503 7.00 54.71 -9.41
N LEU A 504 6.80 53.38 -9.32
CA LEU A 504 6.61 52.56 -10.52
C LEU A 504 5.20 52.72 -11.11
N SER A 505 5.11 52.78 -12.44
CA SER A 505 3.82 52.78 -13.16
C SER A 505 3.22 51.38 -13.27
N GLY A 506 1.88 51.30 -13.38
CA GLY A 506 1.14 50.02 -13.42
C GLY A 506 1.66 49.00 -14.44
N LYS A 507 2.11 49.46 -15.62
CA LYS A 507 2.75 48.61 -16.65
C LYS A 507 4.10 48.02 -16.19
N LYS A 508 4.96 48.80 -15.54
CA LYS A 508 6.25 48.31 -14.97
C LYS A 508 5.98 47.34 -13.81
N ILE A 509 5.04 47.66 -12.92
CA ILE A 509 4.62 46.80 -11.80
C ILE A 509 4.07 45.47 -12.31
N PHE A 510 3.21 45.48 -13.33
CA PHE A 510 2.66 44.26 -13.91
C PHE A 510 3.75 43.35 -14.48
N LYS A 511 4.75 43.89 -15.21
CA LYS A 511 5.87 43.10 -15.74
C LYS A 511 6.62 42.38 -14.61
N LEU A 512 6.99 43.12 -13.56
CA LEU A 512 7.72 42.57 -12.39
C LEU A 512 6.91 41.53 -11.59
N LEU A 513 5.59 41.71 -11.46
CA LEU A 513 4.76 40.79 -10.67
C LEU A 513 4.28 39.56 -11.47
N LYS A 514 4.19 39.66 -12.80
CA LYS A 514 3.65 38.56 -13.63
C LYS A 514 4.54 37.32 -13.63
N GLU A 515 5.85 37.49 -13.51
CA GLU A 515 6.83 36.39 -13.39
C GLU A 515 6.63 35.58 -12.10
N LYS A 516 6.15 36.22 -11.02
CA LYS A 516 5.93 35.57 -9.71
C LYS A 516 4.48 35.11 -9.49
N TYR A 517 3.50 35.76 -10.11
CA TYR A 517 2.08 35.51 -9.88
C TYR A 517 1.36 35.18 -11.19
N GLU A 518 1.19 33.89 -11.48
CA GLU A 518 0.49 33.41 -12.69
C GLU A 518 -0.91 34.05 -12.85
N ASN A 519 -1.62 34.22 -11.73
CA ASN A 519 -3.04 34.58 -11.67
C ASN A 519 -3.37 36.09 -11.75
N ILE A 520 -2.46 36.96 -12.22
CA ILE A 520 -2.72 38.39 -12.45
C ILE A 520 -2.69 38.79 -13.94
N ASN A 521 -3.31 39.93 -14.26
CA ASN A 521 -3.26 40.63 -15.54
C ASN A 521 -3.08 42.15 -15.30
N LEU A 522 -2.75 42.93 -16.34
CA LEU A 522 -2.45 44.36 -16.22
C LEU A 522 -3.60 45.14 -15.54
N ARG A 523 -4.83 44.95 -16.01
CA ARG A 523 -6.04 45.58 -15.44
C ARG A 523 -6.28 45.24 -13.95
N PHE A 524 -5.81 44.07 -13.48
CA PHE A 524 -5.85 43.75 -12.05
C PHE A 524 -4.86 44.60 -11.24
N VAL A 525 -3.65 44.82 -11.76
CA VAL A 525 -2.64 45.66 -11.12
C VAL A 525 -3.10 47.12 -11.11
N GLU A 526 -3.56 47.64 -12.25
CA GLU A 526 -4.05 49.02 -12.39
C GLU A 526 -5.21 49.31 -11.42
N LYS A 527 -6.25 48.46 -11.36
CA LYS A 527 -7.35 48.63 -10.39
C LYS A 527 -6.92 48.50 -8.93
N SER A 528 -5.88 47.73 -8.64
CA SER A 528 -5.36 47.57 -7.26
C SER A 528 -4.49 48.74 -6.81
N VAL A 529 -4.02 49.55 -7.75
CA VAL A 529 -3.09 50.67 -7.53
C VAL A 529 -3.78 52.03 -7.63
N TYR A 530 -4.58 52.27 -8.68
CA TYR A 530 -5.15 53.58 -8.98
C TYR A 530 -6.59 53.77 -8.47
N GLU A 531 -7.40 52.71 -8.39
CA GLU A 531 -8.83 52.81 -8.02
C GLU A 531 -9.13 52.49 -6.54
N GLY A 532 -8.29 51.67 -5.89
CA GLY A 532 -8.52 51.18 -4.54
C GLY A 532 -9.61 50.10 -4.44
N ARG A 533 -9.25 48.88 -4.01
CA ARG A 533 -10.22 47.77 -3.93
C ARG A 533 -11.17 47.89 -2.73
N LYS A 534 -12.41 48.33 -2.97
CA LYS A 534 -13.51 48.22 -1.99
C LYS A 534 -13.96 46.77 -1.69
N THR A 535 -13.51 45.77 -2.45
CA THR A 535 -13.82 44.33 -2.20
C THR A 535 -12.66 43.39 -2.51
N SER A 536 -12.54 42.31 -1.73
CA SER A 536 -11.47 41.31 -1.80
C SER A 536 -11.32 40.67 -3.19
N SER A 537 -10.09 40.25 -3.53
CA SER A 537 -9.78 39.63 -4.82
C SER A 537 -10.64 38.39 -5.11
N ARG A 538 -11.28 38.40 -6.29
CA ARG A 538 -12.03 37.28 -6.87
C ARG A 538 -11.13 36.46 -7.81
N ILE A 539 -11.49 35.21 -8.08
CA ILE A 539 -10.83 34.37 -9.10
C ILE A 539 -10.93 34.97 -10.51
N THR A 540 -10.12 34.44 -11.43
CA THR A 540 -10.15 34.78 -12.87
C THR A 540 -11.33 34.12 -13.58
N PHE A 541 -11.83 34.73 -14.65
CA PHE A 541 -12.87 34.11 -15.49
C PHE A 541 -12.40 32.81 -16.16
N ASN A 542 -11.10 32.69 -16.44
CA ASN A 542 -10.47 31.49 -16.99
C ASN A 542 -10.28 30.36 -15.95
N SER A 543 -10.73 30.53 -14.70
CA SER A 543 -10.74 29.44 -13.71
C SER A 543 -11.79 28.38 -14.09
N PRO A 544 -11.58 27.09 -13.78
CA PRO A 544 -12.58 26.06 -14.07
C PRO A 544 -13.80 26.16 -13.16
N THR A 545 -14.97 25.79 -13.70
CA THR A 545 -16.17 25.49 -12.91
C THR A 545 -15.96 24.25 -12.05
N PHE A 546 -16.76 24.05 -11.00
CA PHE A 546 -16.63 22.86 -10.15
C PHE A 546 -16.80 21.55 -10.93
N GLU A 547 -17.72 21.52 -11.91
CA GLU A 547 -17.96 20.32 -12.74
C GLU A 547 -16.80 20.01 -13.69
N SER A 548 -16.26 21.03 -14.36
CA SER A 548 -15.07 20.88 -15.23
C SER A 548 -13.87 20.39 -14.41
N PHE A 549 -13.64 21.00 -13.24
CA PHE A 549 -12.59 20.61 -12.31
C PHE A 549 -12.77 19.18 -11.79
N MET A 550 -13.99 18.76 -11.47
CA MET A 550 -14.28 17.38 -11.07
C MET A 550 -13.94 16.39 -12.20
N LYS A 551 -14.38 16.67 -13.43
CA LYS A 551 -14.10 15.84 -14.61
C LYS A 551 -12.59 15.73 -14.91
N GLU A 552 -11.84 16.81 -14.71
CA GLU A 552 -10.38 16.84 -14.88
C GLU A 552 -9.65 16.08 -13.74
N ARG A 553 -9.98 16.41 -12.48
CA ARG A 553 -9.23 15.96 -11.30
C ARG A 553 -9.61 14.58 -10.77
N THR A 554 -10.70 13.97 -11.23
CA THR A 554 -11.02 12.55 -10.94
C THR A 554 -10.89 11.64 -12.17
N LYS A 555 -10.26 12.09 -13.26
CA LYS A 555 -10.04 11.27 -14.48
C LYS A 555 -9.25 10.00 -14.13
N GLY A 556 -9.80 8.82 -14.41
CA GLY A 556 -9.16 7.54 -14.07
C GLY A 556 -9.20 7.14 -12.58
N LEU A 557 -9.72 7.98 -11.68
CA LEU A 557 -9.88 7.70 -10.24
C LEU A 557 -11.28 7.22 -9.85
N ALA A 558 -12.13 6.92 -10.83
CA ALA A 558 -13.55 6.55 -10.67
C ALA A 558 -14.31 7.46 -9.67
N LYS A 559 -15.35 6.93 -9.01
CA LYS A 559 -16.11 7.66 -7.97
C LYS A 559 -15.58 7.39 -6.56
N THR A 560 -14.25 7.33 -6.40
CA THR A 560 -13.60 6.90 -5.14
C THR A 560 -13.46 8.01 -4.10
N GLY A 561 -13.46 9.27 -4.54
CA GLY A 561 -13.25 10.45 -3.69
C GLY A 561 -11.78 10.88 -3.59
N GLN A 562 -10.88 10.24 -4.32
CA GLN A 562 -9.54 10.78 -4.58
C GLN A 562 -9.59 11.86 -5.66
N VAL A 563 -8.56 12.70 -5.68
CA VAL A 563 -8.32 13.74 -6.70
C VAL A 563 -6.83 13.80 -7.07
N TRP A 564 -6.55 14.20 -8.31
CA TRP A 564 -5.20 14.50 -8.76
C TRP A 564 -4.74 15.89 -8.29
N ASP A 565 -3.80 15.92 -7.37
CA ASP A 565 -3.19 17.14 -6.81
C ASP A 565 -1.79 17.34 -7.41
N LYS A 566 -1.46 18.56 -7.83
CA LYS A 566 -0.15 18.86 -8.46
C LYS A 566 0.88 19.20 -7.40
N ILE A 567 2.07 18.60 -7.46
CA ILE A 567 3.19 19.00 -6.58
C ILE A 567 3.73 20.38 -7.01
N ILE A 568 3.88 21.27 -6.03
CA ILE A 568 4.44 22.62 -6.22
C ILE A 568 5.89 22.71 -5.72
N SER A 569 6.24 21.99 -4.65
CA SER A 569 7.63 21.85 -4.20
C SER A 569 7.92 20.46 -3.63
N LYS A 570 9.20 20.09 -3.72
CA LYS A 570 9.82 18.91 -3.14
C LYS A 570 11.17 19.37 -2.61
N GLU A 571 11.25 19.56 -1.31
CA GLU A 571 12.41 20.10 -0.59
C GLU A 571 13.11 18.95 0.13
N GLU A 572 14.41 18.76 -0.08
CA GLU A 572 15.19 17.88 0.81
C GLU A 572 15.23 18.51 2.20
N VAL A 573 15.03 17.70 3.26
CA VAL A 573 14.98 18.20 4.64
C VAL A 573 15.96 17.45 5.55
N PRO A 574 16.73 18.15 6.40
CA PRO A 574 17.52 17.50 7.43
C PRO A 574 16.62 16.66 8.34
N PHE A 575 16.93 15.37 8.46
CA PHE A 575 16.09 14.42 9.17
C PHE A 575 16.95 13.46 10.02
N LYS A 576 16.70 13.44 11.33
CA LYS A 576 17.39 12.59 12.32
C LYS A 576 16.43 11.76 13.18
N GLU A 577 15.13 11.90 12.93
CA GLU A 577 14.06 11.13 13.58
C GLU A 577 13.94 9.73 12.96
N GLU A 578 13.07 8.90 13.52
CA GLU A 578 12.70 7.63 12.92
C GLU A 578 11.65 7.81 11.81
N VAL A 579 11.68 6.89 10.85
CA VAL A 579 10.67 6.70 9.81
C VAL A 579 9.92 5.40 10.05
N TYR A 580 8.71 5.34 9.53
CA TYR A 580 7.68 4.36 9.86
C TYR A 580 6.92 3.96 8.59
N ASP A 581 6.32 2.76 8.57
CA ASP A 581 5.47 2.33 7.47
C ASP A 581 4.47 1.26 7.94
N PHE A 582 3.43 1.00 7.14
CA PHE A 582 2.42 -0.01 7.43
C PHE A 582 2.37 -1.14 6.41
N ASN A 583 2.40 -2.35 6.94
CA ASN A 583 1.98 -3.51 6.20
C ASN A 583 0.47 -3.75 6.42
N VAL A 584 -0.31 -3.90 5.35
CA VAL A 584 -1.79 -4.01 5.42
C VAL A 584 -2.33 -5.34 4.89
N GLU A 585 -3.55 -5.68 5.31
CA GLU A 585 -4.32 -6.86 4.88
C GLU A 585 -4.85 -6.73 3.42
N ASP A 586 -4.93 -5.51 2.88
CA ASP A 586 -5.45 -5.27 1.52
C ASP A 586 -4.49 -5.76 0.43
N GLU A 587 -5.08 -6.37 -0.59
CA GLU A 587 -4.40 -6.96 -1.74
C GLU A 587 -3.62 -5.90 -2.57
N ASN A 588 -4.09 -4.65 -2.61
CA ASN A 588 -3.42 -3.51 -3.27
C ASN A 588 -2.25 -2.93 -2.45
N HIS A 589 -2.00 -3.51 -1.28
CA HIS A 589 -0.88 -3.28 -0.37
C HIS A 589 -0.59 -1.82 -0.01
N ASN A 590 -1.63 -1.03 0.24
CA ASN A 590 -1.49 0.40 0.49
C ASN A 590 -2.49 0.98 1.49
N PHE A 591 -2.21 2.22 1.91
CA PHE A 591 -2.99 2.97 2.89
C PHE A 591 -2.90 4.48 2.63
N ILE A 592 -3.69 5.29 3.34
CA ILE A 592 -3.75 6.76 3.21
C ILE A 592 -2.96 7.45 4.34
N ALA A 593 -1.78 8.00 4.02
CA ALA A 593 -0.85 8.63 4.98
C ALA A 593 -0.53 10.09 4.60
N ASN A 594 -0.82 11.08 5.45
CA ASN A 594 -0.97 12.51 5.10
C ASN A 594 -1.77 12.73 3.80
N ASN A 595 -2.63 11.77 3.46
CA ASN A 595 -3.37 11.63 2.20
C ASN A 595 -2.66 10.87 0.99
N PHE A 596 -1.63 9.98 1.14
CA PHE A 596 -0.72 9.31 0.11
C PHE A 596 -0.35 7.73 0.30
N VAL A 597 0.40 6.94 -0.59
CA VAL A 597 0.26 5.41 -0.96
C VAL A 597 1.49 4.50 -1.62
N VAL A 598 1.80 3.13 -1.40
CA VAL A 598 3.13 2.27 -1.63
C VAL A 598 3.28 0.75 -2.30
N SER A 599 4.50 0.06 -2.57
CA SER A 599 4.84 -1.44 -3.02
C SER A 599 6.33 -2.04 -3.45
N ASN A 600 6.81 -3.39 -3.39
CA ASN A 600 8.09 -4.12 -4.02
C ASN A 600 8.30 -5.78 -4.07
N CYS A 601 9.40 -6.53 -4.59
CA CYS A 601 9.61 -8.08 -4.93
C CYS A 601 11.03 -8.89 -5.40
N GLY A 602 11.19 -10.26 -5.81
CA GLY A 602 12.41 -11.25 -6.23
C GLY A 602 12.32 -12.73 -7.02
N VAL A 603 13.32 -13.72 -7.38
CA VAL A 603 13.46 -14.80 -8.60
C VAL A 603 13.48 -16.49 -8.67
N ARG A 604 13.56 -17.28 -9.87
CA ARG A 604 13.82 -18.81 -10.35
C ARG A 604 14.03 -19.16 -11.94
N LEU A 605 14.48 -20.37 -12.46
CA LEU A 605 14.50 -20.88 -13.94
C LEU A 605 14.25 -22.42 -14.35
N ILE A 606 13.66 -22.72 -15.54
CA ILE A 606 13.35 -24.05 -16.21
C ILE A 606 13.92 -24.20 -17.68
N LYS A 607 14.12 -25.42 -18.25
CA LYS A 607 14.46 -25.71 -19.70
C LYS A 607 13.34 -26.42 -20.51
N THR A 608 13.51 -26.59 -21.82
CA THR A 608 12.69 -27.46 -22.71
C THR A 608 13.52 -28.10 -23.85
N ASN A 609 12.93 -29.02 -24.63
CA ASN A 609 13.47 -29.47 -25.93
C ASN A 609 12.90 -28.71 -27.15
N LEU A 610 11.99 -27.77 -26.94
CA LEU A 610 11.36 -26.96 -27.99
C LEU A 610 12.32 -25.92 -28.55
N THR A 611 12.08 -25.48 -29.78
CA THR A 611 12.76 -24.35 -30.43
C THR A 611 11.74 -23.24 -30.77
N GLU A 612 12.20 -22.10 -31.29
CA GLU A 612 11.31 -21.07 -31.85
C GLU A 612 10.40 -21.58 -32.98
N LYS A 613 10.79 -22.66 -33.69
CA LYS A 613 9.95 -23.26 -34.74
C LYS A 613 8.67 -23.89 -34.17
N ASP A 614 8.79 -24.55 -33.02
CA ASP A 614 7.69 -25.30 -32.37
C ASP A 614 6.59 -24.39 -31.81
N ILE A 615 6.94 -23.14 -31.45
CA ILE A 615 6.01 -22.14 -30.92
C ILE A 615 5.58 -21.10 -31.96
N LYS A 616 6.06 -21.19 -33.20
CA LYS A 616 5.87 -20.15 -34.23
C LYS A 616 4.39 -19.89 -34.51
N GLY A 617 3.94 -18.65 -34.35
CA GLY A 617 2.53 -18.24 -34.48
C GLY A 617 1.65 -18.59 -33.27
N LYS A 618 2.17 -19.30 -32.26
CA LYS A 618 1.48 -19.64 -31.00
C LYS A 618 1.98 -18.81 -29.81
N GLU A 619 3.01 -17.97 -29.97
CA GLU A 619 3.71 -17.27 -28.89
C GLU A 619 2.76 -16.38 -28.08
N LYS A 620 1.89 -15.61 -28.76
CA LYS A 620 0.86 -14.78 -28.13
C LYS A 620 -0.21 -15.63 -27.42
N ILE A 621 -0.49 -16.85 -27.89
CA ILE A 621 -1.43 -17.78 -27.26
C ILE A 621 -0.83 -18.36 -25.97
N ILE A 622 0.44 -18.82 -26.03
CA ILE A 622 1.18 -19.32 -24.86
C ILE A 622 1.28 -18.23 -23.78
N LEU A 623 1.63 -16.98 -24.14
CA LEU A 623 1.70 -15.88 -23.17
C LEU A 623 0.33 -15.49 -22.58
N ASN A 624 -0.75 -15.58 -23.35
CA ASN A 624 -2.10 -15.38 -22.82
C ASN A 624 -2.47 -16.48 -21.82
N GLU A 625 -2.19 -17.75 -22.14
CA GLU A 625 -2.48 -18.87 -21.25
C GLU A 625 -1.62 -18.80 -19.97
N LEU A 626 -0.33 -18.49 -20.07
CA LEU A 626 0.55 -18.29 -18.91
C LEU A 626 0.05 -17.15 -18.01
N PHE A 627 -0.38 -16.02 -18.58
CA PHE A 627 -0.94 -14.89 -17.81
C PHE A 627 -2.29 -15.23 -17.14
N ASN A 628 -3.08 -16.14 -17.73
CA ASN A 628 -4.32 -16.63 -17.14
C ASN A 628 -4.06 -17.67 -16.03
N GLN A 629 -3.09 -18.57 -16.22
CA GLN A 629 -2.81 -19.66 -15.28
C GLN A 629 -1.89 -19.25 -14.11
N VAL A 630 -1.05 -18.22 -14.29
CA VAL A 630 -0.09 -17.76 -13.29
C VAL A 630 -0.46 -16.35 -12.79
N PRO A 631 -1.10 -16.22 -11.60
CA PRO A 631 -1.62 -14.94 -11.13
C PRO A 631 -0.55 -13.88 -10.90
N ALA A 632 -0.60 -12.79 -11.69
CA ALA A 632 0.40 -11.73 -11.71
C ALA A 632 -0.14 -10.37 -11.20
N GLY A 633 0.72 -9.58 -10.56
CA GLY A 633 0.43 -8.24 -10.04
C GLY A 633 0.19 -8.16 -8.53
N LEU A 634 0.02 -6.93 -8.03
CA LEU A 634 -0.37 -6.67 -6.64
C LEU A 634 -1.72 -7.34 -6.34
N GLY A 635 -1.77 -8.05 -5.21
CA GLY A 635 -3.00 -8.63 -4.69
C GLY A 635 -3.53 -9.89 -5.39
N SER A 636 -2.85 -10.36 -6.44
CA SER A 636 -3.24 -11.58 -7.13
C SER A 636 -3.15 -12.79 -6.21
N LYS A 637 -4.32 -13.39 -5.95
CA LYS A 637 -4.45 -14.62 -5.17
C LYS A 637 -4.03 -15.80 -6.04
N GLY A 638 -3.40 -16.80 -5.43
CA GLY A 638 -3.10 -18.05 -6.13
C GLY A 638 -4.38 -18.74 -6.60
N GLN A 639 -4.27 -19.59 -7.63
CA GLN A 639 -5.38 -20.48 -8.01
C GLN A 639 -5.70 -21.45 -6.86
N PHE A 640 -4.64 -21.95 -6.22
CA PHE A 640 -4.71 -22.72 -4.99
C PHE A 640 -4.96 -21.80 -3.79
N LYS A 641 -5.80 -22.25 -2.85
CA LYS A 641 -6.06 -21.59 -1.57
C LYS A 641 -5.61 -22.53 -0.47
N ALA A 642 -4.46 -22.25 0.14
CA ALA A 642 -3.97 -23.05 1.26
C ALA A 642 -4.86 -22.83 2.49
N ASP A 643 -5.20 -23.91 3.19
CA ASP A 643 -5.62 -23.85 4.58
C ASP A 643 -4.41 -23.67 5.52
N ARG A 644 -4.68 -23.53 6.83
CA ARG A 644 -3.64 -23.34 7.85
C ARG A 644 -2.64 -24.50 7.90
N LYS A 645 -3.13 -25.74 7.96
CA LYS A 645 -2.29 -26.95 8.09
C LYS A 645 -1.46 -27.14 6.82
N GLN A 646 -2.07 -26.95 5.64
CA GLN A 646 -1.35 -26.96 4.37
C GLN A 646 -0.22 -25.92 4.36
N LEU A 647 -0.44 -24.71 4.88
CA LEU A 647 0.62 -23.71 4.97
C LEU A 647 1.68 -24.03 6.04
N GLU A 648 1.29 -24.66 7.14
CA GLU A 648 2.22 -25.17 8.15
C GLU A 648 3.13 -26.28 7.58
N GLU A 649 2.58 -27.16 6.74
CA GLU A 649 3.37 -28.11 5.97
C GLU A 649 4.26 -27.43 4.91
N VAL A 650 3.77 -26.41 4.18
CA VAL A 650 4.59 -25.59 3.25
C VAL A 650 5.78 -24.97 3.96
N MET A 651 5.59 -24.41 5.16
CA MET A 651 6.66 -23.79 5.96
C MET A 651 7.75 -24.81 6.34
N LEU A 652 7.39 -26.07 6.59
CA LEU A 652 8.34 -27.13 6.97
C LEU A 652 8.96 -27.89 5.80
N LYS A 653 8.23 -28.05 4.69
CA LYS A 653 8.61 -28.94 3.56
C LYS A 653 9.02 -28.20 2.29
N GLY A 654 8.59 -26.95 2.08
CA GLY A 654 8.89 -26.17 0.87
C GLY A 654 8.43 -26.86 -0.43
N SER A 655 9.31 -26.96 -1.42
CA SER A 655 9.00 -27.64 -2.71
C SER A 655 8.55 -29.09 -2.52
N GLN A 656 9.00 -29.77 -1.44
CA GLN A 656 8.61 -31.15 -1.16
C GLN A 656 7.09 -31.28 -0.96
N TRP A 657 6.47 -30.37 -0.20
CA TRP A 657 5.01 -30.38 -0.03
C TRP A 657 4.27 -30.14 -1.34
N ALA A 658 4.78 -29.21 -2.17
CA ALA A 658 4.16 -28.91 -3.45
C ALA A 658 4.10 -30.16 -4.34
N ILE A 659 5.19 -30.92 -4.43
CA ILE A 659 5.26 -32.17 -5.20
C ILE A 659 4.43 -33.29 -4.55
N GLU A 660 4.43 -33.42 -3.22
CA GLU A 660 3.53 -34.34 -2.49
C GLU A 660 2.04 -34.05 -2.76
N ASN A 661 1.69 -32.81 -3.12
CA ASN A 661 0.34 -32.37 -3.49
C ASN A 661 0.15 -32.23 -5.02
N GLY A 662 1.00 -32.88 -5.83
CA GLY A 662 0.88 -32.97 -7.29
C GLY A 662 1.45 -31.79 -8.09
N PHE A 663 1.98 -30.75 -7.44
CA PHE A 663 2.53 -29.57 -8.09
C PHE A 663 3.98 -29.79 -8.58
N GLY A 664 4.14 -30.64 -9.60
CA GLY A 664 5.38 -30.83 -10.35
C GLY A 664 5.94 -32.23 -10.20
N TRP A 665 7.26 -32.39 -10.30
CA TRP A 665 7.92 -33.70 -10.38
C TRP A 665 8.98 -33.88 -9.30
N LYS A 666 9.16 -35.12 -8.82
CA LYS A 666 10.17 -35.47 -7.79
C LYS A 666 11.59 -34.94 -8.11
N LYS A 667 11.99 -35.04 -9.39
CA LYS A 667 13.28 -34.53 -9.92
C LYS A 667 13.47 -33.00 -9.82
N ASP A 668 12.39 -32.22 -9.65
CA ASP A 668 12.50 -30.76 -9.44
C ASP A 668 13.13 -30.42 -8.07
N LEU A 669 13.12 -31.35 -7.10
CA LEU A 669 13.83 -31.18 -5.82
C LEU A 669 15.34 -31.21 -6.03
N GLU A 670 15.83 -32.15 -6.83
CA GLU A 670 17.27 -32.36 -7.11
C GLU A 670 17.89 -31.17 -7.87
N THR A 671 17.06 -30.36 -8.55
CA THR A 671 17.45 -29.11 -9.21
C THR A 671 16.98 -27.84 -8.47
N THR A 672 16.60 -27.94 -7.19
CA THR A 672 16.31 -26.77 -6.33
C THR A 672 17.41 -26.62 -5.26
N GLU A 673 17.83 -25.39 -4.97
CA GLU A 673 18.73 -25.05 -3.86
C GLU A 673 18.19 -25.59 -2.51
N GLU A 674 19.07 -26.17 -1.68
CA GLU A 674 18.71 -26.90 -0.45
C GLU A 674 17.66 -28.01 -0.68
N ASN A 675 17.59 -28.57 -1.89
CA ASN A 675 16.53 -29.47 -2.37
C ASN A 675 15.11 -28.88 -2.18
N GLY A 676 14.98 -27.55 -2.20
CA GLY A 676 13.73 -26.83 -1.98
C GLY A 676 13.26 -26.76 -0.53
N LYS A 677 14.13 -27.08 0.43
CA LYS A 677 13.79 -27.17 1.86
C LYS A 677 14.98 -26.86 2.78
N MET A 678 14.97 -25.68 3.38
CA MET A 678 15.76 -25.43 4.60
C MET A 678 15.16 -26.22 5.76
N LYS A 679 15.97 -27.09 6.37
CA LYS A 679 15.58 -28.01 7.45
C LYS A 679 15.45 -27.32 8.82
N GLU A 680 16.03 -26.14 8.96
CA GLU A 680 16.01 -25.33 10.18
C GLU A 680 14.66 -24.60 10.39
N ALA A 681 13.71 -24.75 9.45
CA ALA A 681 12.38 -24.16 9.51
C ALA A 681 11.59 -24.59 10.76
N LYS A 682 11.00 -23.62 11.46
CA LYS A 682 10.23 -23.81 12.70
C LYS A 682 8.95 -22.98 12.70
N ILE A 683 7.79 -23.63 12.79
CA ILE A 683 6.48 -22.96 12.79
C ILE A 683 6.37 -22.02 14.00
N GLU A 684 6.87 -22.44 15.16
CA GLU A 684 6.86 -21.68 16.41
C GLU A 684 7.71 -20.39 16.38
N ALA A 685 8.54 -20.21 15.33
CA ALA A 685 9.28 -18.99 15.09
C ALA A 685 8.54 -18.01 14.13
N VAL A 686 7.46 -18.44 13.49
CA VAL A 686 6.69 -17.64 12.54
C VAL A 686 5.48 -17.03 13.24
N SER A 687 5.19 -15.75 13.01
CA SER A 687 4.00 -15.12 13.59
C SER A 687 2.72 -15.58 12.87
N GLU A 688 1.63 -15.74 13.62
CA GLU A 688 0.27 -15.99 13.11
C GLU A 688 -0.13 -15.05 11.95
N LYS A 689 0.30 -13.80 12.08
CA LYS A 689 0.15 -12.69 11.15
C LYS A 689 0.96 -12.89 9.85
N ALA A 690 2.13 -13.52 9.90
CA ALA A 690 2.84 -13.96 8.69
C ALA A 690 2.08 -15.09 8.00
N ILE A 691 1.67 -16.13 8.74
CA ILE A 691 0.86 -17.26 8.24
C ILE A 691 -0.35 -16.73 7.46
N GLN A 692 -1.16 -15.85 8.08
CA GLN A 692 -2.35 -15.26 7.45
C GLN A 692 -2.05 -14.50 6.14
N ARG A 693 -0.91 -13.80 6.03
CA ARG A 693 -0.48 -13.16 4.77
C ARG A 693 -0.07 -14.17 3.70
N GLY A 694 0.44 -15.33 4.11
CA GLY A 694 0.86 -16.41 3.20
C GLY A 694 -0.31 -17.17 2.56
N LEU A 695 -1.38 -17.47 3.33
CA LEU A 695 -2.51 -18.32 2.91
C LEU A 695 -3.11 -17.94 1.55
N SER A 696 -3.26 -16.63 1.30
CA SER A 696 -3.94 -16.11 0.10
C SER A 696 -3.00 -15.84 -1.08
N GLN A 697 -1.68 -15.95 -0.90
CA GLN A 697 -0.66 -15.52 -1.87
C GLN A 697 0.19 -16.66 -2.42
N LEU A 698 0.04 -17.88 -1.89
CA LEU A 698 0.79 -19.06 -2.33
C LEU A 698 0.37 -19.44 -3.75
N GLY A 699 1.35 -19.58 -4.65
CA GLY A 699 1.11 -19.75 -6.07
C GLY A 699 0.77 -18.43 -6.79
N SER A 700 1.49 -17.35 -6.49
CA SER A 700 1.37 -16.08 -7.24
C SER A 700 2.74 -15.55 -7.65
N LEU A 701 2.83 -14.87 -8.80
CA LEU A 701 4.01 -14.10 -9.13
C LEU A 701 4.10 -12.90 -8.19
N GLY A 702 3.26 -11.89 -8.40
CA GLY A 702 3.36 -10.57 -7.77
C GLY A 702 3.76 -9.48 -8.76
N SER A 703 4.41 -8.42 -8.26
CA SER A 703 4.59 -7.13 -8.94
C SER A 703 6.04 -6.67 -9.00
N GLY A 704 6.32 -5.52 -9.61
CA GLY A 704 7.65 -4.90 -9.59
C GLY A 704 8.62 -5.60 -10.54
N ASN A 705 9.78 -6.05 -10.04
CA ASN A 705 10.76 -6.81 -10.83
C ASN A 705 10.25 -8.20 -11.27
N HIS A 706 9.22 -8.74 -10.62
CA HIS A 706 8.63 -10.04 -10.97
C HIS A 706 8.16 -10.16 -12.43
N PHE A 707 8.30 -11.37 -12.96
CA PHE A 707 7.94 -11.77 -14.33
C PHE A 707 7.90 -13.30 -14.47
N LEU A 708 7.39 -13.79 -15.60
CA LEU A 708 7.65 -15.13 -16.12
C LEU A 708 8.06 -14.97 -17.59
N GLU A 709 9.17 -15.55 -18.02
CA GLU A 709 9.82 -15.23 -19.30
C GLU A 709 10.21 -16.47 -20.10
N ILE A 710 9.77 -16.55 -21.36
CA ILE A 710 10.18 -17.51 -22.39
C ILE A 710 11.43 -16.96 -23.08
N GLN A 711 12.53 -17.72 -23.06
CA GLN A 711 13.85 -17.29 -23.56
C GLN A 711 14.48 -18.35 -24.48
N LYS A 712 15.13 -17.93 -25.57
CA LYS A 712 16.00 -18.81 -26.39
C LYS A 712 17.40 -18.88 -25.79
N VAL A 713 17.99 -20.08 -25.76
CA VAL A 713 19.42 -20.29 -25.54
C VAL A 713 20.20 -19.79 -26.78
N GLN A 714 20.56 -18.51 -26.79
CA GLN A 714 21.17 -17.87 -27.97
C GLN A 714 22.60 -18.37 -28.22
N LYS A 715 23.41 -18.52 -27.17
CA LYS A 715 24.81 -18.91 -27.26
C LYS A 715 25.25 -19.70 -26.04
N ILE A 716 25.95 -20.81 -26.28
CA ILE A 716 26.73 -21.55 -25.29
C ILE A 716 28.18 -21.04 -25.29
N PHE A 717 28.81 -21.09 -24.12
CA PHE A 717 30.21 -20.70 -23.89
C PHE A 717 31.03 -21.83 -23.26
N ASP A 718 30.37 -22.77 -22.56
CA ASP A 718 30.95 -24.01 -22.05
C ASP A 718 29.99 -25.16 -22.40
N GLU A 719 30.28 -25.89 -23.48
CA GLU A 719 29.46 -27.01 -23.97
C GLU A 719 29.39 -28.17 -22.96
N LYS A 720 30.44 -28.39 -22.16
CA LYS A 720 30.47 -29.47 -21.16
C LYS A 720 29.49 -29.17 -20.03
N THR A 721 29.55 -27.96 -19.49
CA THR A 721 28.68 -27.50 -18.41
C THR A 721 27.26 -27.24 -18.90
N ALA A 722 27.08 -26.70 -20.12
CA ALA A 722 25.74 -26.53 -20.72
C ALA A 722 25.03 -27.87 -20.95
N LYS A 723 25.73 -28.88 -21.48
CA LYS A 723 25.20 -30.24 -21.63
C LYS A 723 24.78 -30.85 -20.28
N LYS A 724 25.54 -30.60 -19.21
CA LYS A 724 25.18 -30.99 -17.83
C LYS A 724 23.95 -30.27 -17.29
N PHE A 725 23.77 -28.99 -17.64
CA PHE A 725 22.57 -28.21 -17.30
C PHE A 725 21.37 -28.50 -18.23
N GLY A 726 21.52 -29.39 -19.22
CA GLY A 726 20.52 -29.69 -20.24
C GLY A 726 20.25 -28.51 -21.20
N LEU A 727 21.14 -27.53 -21.25
CA LEU A 727 21.05 -26.37 -22.13
C LEU A 727 21.70 -26.70 -23.48
N LYS A 728 20.92 -26.53 -24.55
CA LYS A 728 21.37 -26.66 -25.94
C LYS A 728 21.07 -25.37 -26.68
N LYS A 729 21.95 -24.93 -27.57
CA LYS A 729 21.72 -23.77 -28.43
C LYS A 729 20.40 -23.88 -29.20
N ASP A 730 19.70 -22.77 -29.34
CA ASP A 730 18.42 -22.58 -30.04
C ASP A 730 17.19 -23.26 -29.38
N ASN A 731 17.37 -24.01 -28.28
CA ASN A 731 16.26 -24.46 -27.43
C ASN A 731 15.60 -23.31 -26.64
N LEU A 732 14.36 -23.53 -26.20
CA LEU A 732 13.62 -22.65 -25.31
C LEU A 732 13.80 -22.99 -23.83
N THR A 733 13.74 -21.95 -22.99
CA THR A 733 13.86 -21.96 -21.53
C THR A 733 12.82 -21.03 -20.91
N LEU A 734 12.49 -21.21 -19.63
CA LEU A 734 11.36 -20.55 -18.95
C LEU A 734 11.77 -20.05 -17.55
N MET A 735 11.98 -18.74 -17.41
CA MET A 735 12.39 -18.09 -16.16
C MET A 735 11.17 -17.63 -15.34
N ILE A 736 11.15 -17.84 -14.03
CA ILE A 736 10.04 -17.49 -13.12
C ILE A 736 10.55 -16.54 -12.04
N HIS A 737 10.40 -15.25 -12.24
CA HIS A 737 10.83 -14.25 -11.28
C HIS A 737 9.77 -14.04 -10.17
N CYS A 738 9.72 -14.90 -9.13
CA CYS A 738 8.95 -14.61 -7.89
C CYS A 738 9.55 -15.07 -6.53
N GLY A 739 9.23 -14.34 -5.44
CA GLY A 739 9.77 -14.57 -4.08
C GLY A 739 8.73 -14.98 -3.02
N SER A 740 9.09 -14.86 -1.73
CA SER A 740 8.30 -15.26 -0.54
C SER A 740 7.02 -14.43 -0.27
N ARG A 741 6.57 -13.65 -1.25
CA ARG A 741 5.35 -12.83 -1.23
C ARG A 741 5.25 -11.98 0.06
N GLY A 742 4.03 -11.74 0.56
CA GLY A 742 3.83 -11.06 1.84
C GLY A 742 4.30 -11.86 3.06
N PHE A 743 4.43 -13.18 2.96
CA PHE A 743 4.81 -14.06 4.05
C PHE A 743 6.23 -13.76 4.56
N GLY A 744 7.22 -13.76 3.67
CA GLY A 744 8.63 -13.51 4.06
C GLY A 744 8.91 -12.08 4.48
N HIS A 745 8.28 -11.09 3.84
CA HIS A 745 8.31 -9.70 4.31
C HIS A 745 7.83 -9.62 5.77
N GLN A 746 6.79 -10.36 6.15
CA GLN A 746 6.26 -10.27 7.50
C GLN A 746 7.24 -10.76 8.56
N ILE A 747 7.86 -11.92 8.29
CA ILE A 747 8.89 -12.50 9.14
C ILE A 747 10.03 -11.51 9.33
N ALA A 748 10.56 -10.93 8.25
CA ALA A 748 11.62 -9.93 8.35
C ALA A 748 11.18 -8.74 9.25
N SER A 749 9.96 -8.21 9.05
CA SER A 749 9.44 -7.07 9.83
C SER A 749 9.29 -7.38 11.33
N ASP A 750 8.85 -8.59 11.67
CA ASP A 750 8.66 -9.00 13.07
C ASP A 750 10.00 -9.10 13.80
N TYR A 751 11.05 -9.60 13.12
CA TYR A 751 12.37 -9.79 13.71
C TYR A 751 13.24 -8.55 13.81
N LEU A 752 13.04 -7.47 13.03
CA LEU A 752 13.78 -6.21 13.23
C LEU A 752 13.67 -5.69 14.67
N SER A 753 12.45 -5.71 15.25
CA SER A 753 12.20 -5.23 16.61
C SER A 753 12.75 -6.17 17.70
N GLU A 754 12.85 -7.47 17.41
CA GLU A 754 13.51 -8.44 18.29
C GLU A 754 15.04 -8.26 18.25
N MET A 755 15.59 -7.96 17.07
CA MET A 755 17.01 -7.68 16.87
C MET A 755 17.46 -6.36 17.52
N GLU A 756 16.73 -5.25 17.36
CA GLU A 756 17.07 -3.99 18.07
C GLU A 756 17.16 -4.17 19.59
N LYS A 757 16.34 -5.06 20.17
CA LYS A 757 16.39 -5.40 21.60
C LYS A 757 17.56 -6.33 21.93
N ALA A 758 17.85 -7.30 21.06
CA ALA A 758 18.99 -8.19 21.19
C ALA A 758 20.33 -7.43 21.17
N MET A 759 20.46 -6.39 20.34
CA MET A 759 21.68 -5.56 20.31
C MET A 759 22.00 -4.93 21.67
N ASN A 760 21.01 -4.31 22.31
CA ASN A 760 21.18 -3.71 23.65
C ASN A 760 21.52 -4.78 24.69
N LYS A 761 20.89 -5.95 24.62
CA LYS A 761 21.12 -7.11 25.49
C LYS A 761 22.52 -7.72 25.34
N TYR A 762 23.10 -7.65 24.13
CA TYR A 762 24.39 -8.27 23.78
C TYR A 762 25.52 -7.25 23.54
N GLY A 763 25.32 -5.97 23.85
CA GLY A 763 26.34 -4.92 23.73
C GLY A 763 26.76 -4.59 22.28
N ILE A 764 25.91 -4.85 21.29
CA ILE A 764 26.28 -4.67 19.87
C ILE A 764 26.01 -3.22 19.43
N GLU A 765 27.09 -2.46 19.21
CA GLU A 765 27.03 -1.20 18.46
C GLU A 765 27.14 -1.41 16.94
N VAL A 766 26.54 -0.50 16.17
CA VAL A 766 26.65 -0.42 14.70
C VAL A 766 26.56 1.04 14.25
N SER A 767 27.23 1.40 13.15
CA SER A 767 27.06 2.73 12.54
C SER A 767 25.75 2.89 11.74
N ASP A 768 24.86 1.90 11.74
CA ASP A 768 23.56 1.97 11.09
C ASP A 768 22.49 1.11 11.78
N LYS A 769 21.39 1.74 12.26
CA LYS A 769 20.23 1.01 12.80
C LYS A 769 19.63 0.01 11.79
N GLN A 770 19.80 0.21 10.48
CA GLN A 770 19.32 -0.73 9.47
C GLN A 770 20.11 -2.05 9.44
N LEU A 771 21.25 -2.13 10.14
CA LEU A 771 22.03 -3.35 10.37
C LEU A 771 21.65 -4.06 11.68
N ALA A 772 20.46 -3.81 12.22
CA ALA A 772 20.02 -4.45 13.46
C ALA A 772 20.15 -5.97 13.41
N CYS A 773 20.72 -6.56 14.46
CA CYS A 773 21.19 -7.94 14.46
C CYS A 773 21.28 -8.54 15.87
N ALA A 774 21.53 -9.85 15.95
CA ALA A 774 21.82 -10.57 17.19
C ALA A 774 22.95 -11.57 16.94
N PRO A 775 23.69 -12.02 17.98
CA PRO A 775 24.70 -13.08 17.83
C PRO A 775 24.07 -14.33 17.20
N VAL A 776 24.77 -14.99 16.27
CA VAL A 776 24.24 -16.15 15.52
C VAL A 776 23.69 -17.23 16.45
N ASN A 777 24.40 -17.51 17.54
CA ASN A 777 24.04 -18.53 18.51
C ASN A 777 23.03 -18.10 19.60
N SER A 778 22.59 -16.84 19.62
CA SER A 778 21.60 -16.33 20.57
C SER A 778 20.20 -16.94 20.38
N LYS A 779 19.32 -16.78 21.38
CA LYS A 779 17.91 -17.20 21.28
C LYS A 779 17.22 -16.46 20.12
N GLU A 780 17.41 -15.15 20.07
CA GLU A 780 16.85 -14.24 19.08
C GLU A 780 17.38 -14.54 17.66
N GLY A 781 18.69 -14.81 17.54
CA GLY A 781 19.36 -15.16 16.29
C GLY A 781 18.90 -16.51 15.72
N LYS A 782 18.92 -17.58 16.54
CA LYS A 782 18.45 -18.92 16.15
C LYS A 782 16.97 -18.91 15.72
N LYS A 783 16.14 -18.20 16.49
CA LYS A 783 14.70 -18.07 16.24
C LYS A 783 14.42 -17.27 14.95
N TYR A 784 15.16 -16.19 14.67
CA TYR A 784 15.04 -15.52 13.37
C TYR A 784 15.47 -16.42 12.20
N PHE A 785 16.60 -17.12 12.33
CA PHE A 785 17.09 -18.00 11.26
C PHE A 785 16.05 -19.08 10.90
N SER A 786 15.40 -19.67 11.90
CA SER A 786 14.37 -20.69 11.68
C SER A 786 13.06 -20.12 11.09
N ALA A 787 12.70 -18.87 11.40
CA ALA A 787 11.61 -18.18 10.72
C ALA A 787 11.97 -17.82 9.26
N MET A 788 13.20 -17.35 9.01
CA MET A 788 13.71 -17.08 7.67
C MET A 788 13.74 -18.35 6.82
N ALA A 789 14.09 -19.51 7.40
CA ALA A 789 14.00 -20.81 6.74
C ALA A 789 12.55 -21.14 6.30
N CYS A 790 11.53 -20.85 7.14
CA CYS A 790 10.12 -20.95 6.70
C CYS A 790 9.79 -20.02 5.52
N ALA A 791 10.33 -18.78 5.50
CA ALA A 791 10.13 -17.84 4.39
C ALA A 791 10.77 -18.33 3.08
N VAL A 792 11.93 -18.97 3.16
CA VAL A 792 12.62 -19.61 2.03
C VAL A 792 11.82 -20.82 1.53
N ASN A 793 11.34 -21.69 2.43
CA ASN A 793 10.51 -22.85 2.08
C ASN A 793 9.20 -22.43 1.39
N TYR A 794 8.53 -21.40 1.91
CA TYR A 794 7.35 -20.80 1.26
C TYR A 794 7.68 -20.27 -0.15
N ALA A 795 8.84 -19.62 -0.35
CA ALA A 795 9.25 -19.14 -1.67
C ALA A 795 9.49 -20.30 -2.65
N PHE A 796 10.18 -21.36 -2.22
CA PHE A 796 10.38 -22.57 -3.03
C PHE A 796 9.05 -23.21 -3.42
N ALA A 797 8.12 -23.41 -2.48
CA ALA A 797 6.78 -23.93 -2.76
C ALA A 797 5.99 -23.04 -3.74
N ASN A 798 5.97 -21.72 -3.51
CA ASN A 798 5.30 -20.74 -4.39
C ASN A 798 5.78 -20.87 -5.84
N ARG A 799 7.09 -20.99 -6.03
CA ARG A 799 7.72 -21.13 -7.33
C ARG A 799 7.51 -22.51 -7.96
N GLN A 800 7.48 -23.56 -7.16
CA GLN A 800 7.21 -24.93 -7.59
C GLN A 800 5.78 -25.09 -8.15
N MET A 801 4.79 -24.46 -7.52
CA MET A 801 3.41 -24.42 -8.02
C MET A 801 3.32 -23.63 -9.35
N ILE A 802 4.07 -22.55 -9.49
CA ILE A 802 4.13 -21.79 -10.75
C ILE A 802 4.82 -22.58 -11.85
N THR A 803 5.87 -23.37 -11.54
CA THR A 803 6.46 -24.33 -12.48
C THR A 803 5.43 -25.36 -12.96
N HIS A 804 4.58 -25.90 -12.08
CA HIS A 804 3.50 -26.81 -12.48
C HIS A 804 2.49 -26.14 -13.43
N TRP A 805 1.98 -24.95 -13.12
CA TRP A 805 1.03 -24.27 -14.02
C TRP A 805 1.69 -23.83 -15.33
N THR A 806 2.97 -23.48 -15.32
CA THR A 806 3.76 -23.19 -16.54
C THR A 806 3.79 -24.40 -17.47
N ARG A 807 3.99 -25.61 -16.93
CA ARG A 807 3.90 -26.87 -17.69
C ARG A 807 2.49 -27.06 -18.27
N LYS A 808 1.44 -26.95 -17.45
CA LYS A 808 0.03 -27.09 -17.87
C LYS A 808 -0.38 -26.09 -18.97
N SER A 809 0.13 -24.86 -18.94
CA SER A 809 -0.07 -23.87 -20.02
C SER A 809 0.54 -24.29 -21.35
N PHE A 810 1.76 -24.87 -21.33
CA PHE A 810 2.41 -25.36 -22.56
C PHE A 810 1.70 -26.59 -23.12
N GLU A 811 1.35 -27.55 -22.27
CA GLU A 811 0.62 -28.77 -22.67
C GLU A 811 -0.68 -28.43 -23.40
N LYS A 812 -1.49 -27.53 -22.82
CA LYS A 812 -2.78 -27.09 -23.36
C LYS A 812 -2.68 -26.41 -24.73
N VAL A 813 -1.58 -25.70 -25.02
CA VAL A 813 -1.41 -24.91 -26.26
C VAL A 813 -0.62 -25.67 -27.35
N LEU A 814 0.20 -26.65 -26.96
CA LEU A 814 1.02 -27.44 -27.88
C LEU A 814 0.51 -28.87 -28.11
N GLY A 815 -0.39 -29.40 -27.26
CA GLY A 815 -0.99 -30.73 -27.44
C GLY A 815 -0.04 -31.89 -27.15
N ARG A 816 1.00 -31.65 -26.36
CA ARG A 816 2.09 -32.58 -25.99
C ARG A 816 2.29 -32.54 -24.48
N SER A 817 2.72 -33.64 -23.85
CA SER A 817 3.03 -33.64 -22.40
C SER A 817 4.25 -32.77 -22.08
N ALA A 818 4.32 -32.24 -20.85
CA ALA A 818 5.48 -31.49 -20.39
C ALA A 818 6.76 -32.36 -20.35
N GLU A 819 6.60 -33.67 -20.19
CA GLU A 819 7.62 -34.71 -20.28
C GLU A 819 8.16 -34.85 -21.72
N GLU A 820 7.30 -34.97 -22.74
CA GLU A 820 7.72 -34.95 -24.17
C GLU A 820 8.41 -33.65 -24.57
N MET A 821 8.05 -32.53 -23.93
CA MET A 821 8.65 -31.21 -24.11
C MET A 821 9.90 -31.00 -23.24
N GLN A 822 10.28 -32.01 -22.45
CA GLN A 822 11.43 -32.03 -21.53
C GLN A 822 11.52 -30.79 -20.62
N MET A 823 10.38 -30.38 -20.05
CA MET A 823 10.19 -29.16 -19.26
C MET A 823 10.81 -29.22 -17.85
N ASP A 824 12.01 -29.78 -17.74
CA ASP A 824 12.73 -29.99 -16.48
C ASP A 824 13.19 -28.66 -15.87
N LEU A 825 13.11 -28.55 -14.55
CA LEU A 825 13.70 -27.43 -13.82
C LEU A 825 15.23 -27.48 -13.98
N VAL A 826 15.87 -26.38 -14.40
CA VAL A 826 17.34 -26.29 -14.50
C VAL A 826 17.92 -25.89 -13.15
N TYR A 827 17.44 -24.78 -12.59
CA TYR A 827 17.76 -24.44 -11.22
C TYR A 827 16.75 -23.48 -10.59
N ASP A 828 16.59 -23.61 -9.28
CA ASP A 828 15.99 -22.60 -8.43
C ASP A 828 16.97 -22.24 -7.30
N VAL A 829 17.18 -20.94 -7.08
CA VAL A 829 18.18 -20.38 -6.18
C VAL A 829 17.66 -19.09 -5.55
N ALA A 830 17.94 -18.88 -4.27
CA ALA A 830 17.57 -17.67 -3.55
C ALA A 830 18.66 -16.60 -3.62
N HIS A 831 18.26 -15.33 -3.71
CA HIS A 831 19.17 -14.17 -3.76
C HIS A 831 19.10 -13.23 -2.55
N ASN A 832 18.19 -13.50 -1.61
CA ASN A 832 17.92 -12.76 -0.39
C ASN A 832 17.78 -13.80 0.73
N ILE A 833 18.91 -14.22 1.30
CA ILE A 833 19.00 -15.40 2.17
C ILE A 833 20.28 -15.35 3.02
N ALA A 834 20.27 -15.98 4.20
CA ALA A 834 21.49 -16.33 4.92
C ALA A 834 21.58 -17.84 5.09
N LYS A 835 22.76 -18.44 4.94
CA LYS A 835 22.97 -19.90 5.05
C LYS A 835 24.24 -20.23 5.83
N PHE A 836 24.19 -21.32 6.59
CA PHE A 836 25.38 -21.91 7.21
C PHE A 836 26.16 -22.69 6.16
N GLU A 837 27.38 -22.25 5.86
CA GLU A 837 28.24 -22.82 4.83
C GLU A 837 29.67 -22.96 5.35
N GLU A 838 30.38 -24.00 4.91
CA GLU A 838 31.80 -24.19 5.25
C GLU A 838 32.68 -23.54 4.17
N HIS A 839 33.60 -22.67 4.57
CA HIS A 839 34.49 -21.92 3.69
C HIS A 839 35.92 -21.93 4.24
N GLU A 840 36.91 -21.70 3.38
CA GLU A 840 38.29 -21.56 3.81
C GLU A 840 38.65 -20.09 4.01
N ILE A 841 38.99 -19.75 5.25
CA ILE A 841 39.28 -18.40 5.71
C ILE A 841 40.66 -18.43 6.36
N ASN A 842 41.60 -17.66 5.81
CA ASN A 842 42.99 -17.59 6.27
C ASN A 842 43.66 -18.97 6.43
N GLY A 843 43.47 -19.86 5.45
CA GLY A 843 44.01 -21.23 5.44
C GLY A 843 43.33 -22.22 6.39
N LYS A 844 42.22 -21.83 7.04
CA LYS A 844 41.47 -22.69 7.97
C LYS A 844 40.05 -22.89 7.47
N LYS A 845 39.58 -24.15 7.47
CA LYS A 845 38.17 -24.46 7.21
C LYS A 845 37.34 -24.00 8.39
N GLN A 846 36.40 -23.09 8.13
CA GLN A 846 35.50 -22.52 9.12
C GLN A 846 34.06 -22.63 8.63
N LYS A 847 33.14 -22.90 9.55
CA LYS A 847 31.70 -22.82 9.27
C LYS A 847 31.23 -21.42 9.59
N VAL A 848 30.54 -20.77 8.65
CA VAL A 848 30.12 -19.37 8.75
C VAL A 848 28.67 -19.20 8.30
N LEU A 849 28.02 -18.16 8.78
CA LEU A 849 26.72 -17.72 8.29
C LEU A 849 26.92 -16.68 7.16
N VAL A 850 26.69 -17.09 5.92
CA VAL A 850 26.85 -16.23 4.73
C VAL A 850 25.52 -15.55 4.41
N HIS A 851 25.44 -14.24 4.65
CA HIS A 851 24.36 -13.36 4.22
C HIS A 851 24.54 -12.96 2.76
N ARG A 852 23.45 -13.04 1.99
CA ARG A 852 23.39 -12.62 0.59
C ARG A 852 22.13 -11.81 0.34
N LYS A 853 22.26 -10.65 -0.31
CA LYS A 853 21.16 -9.71 -0.56
C LYS A 853 21.26 -9.10 -1.96
N GLY A 854 20.33 -9.48 -2.82
CA GLY A 854 20.53 -9.37 -4.26
C GLY A 854 21.84 -10.03 -4.70
N ALA A 855 22.19 -11.17 -4.11
CA ALA A 855 23.38 -11.93 -4.48
C ALA A 855 23.09 -13.43 -4.42
N THR A 856 23.58 -14.17 -5.39
CA THR A 856 23.21 -15.57 -5.65
C THR A 856 24.37 -16.49 -5.27
N ARG A 857 24.12 -17.67 -4.68
CA ARG A 857 25.18 -18.67 -4.50
C ARG A 857 25.64 -19.17 -5.87
N ALA A 858 26.95 -19.38 -6.01
CA ALA A 858 27.59 -19.97 -7.18
C ALA A 858 28.79 -20.79 -6.70
N PHE A 859 28.56 -22.07 -6.38
CA PHE A 859 29.62 -22.98 -5.96
C PHE A 859 30.25 -23.69 -7.18
N PRO A 860 31.58 -23.85 -7.22
CA PRO A 860 32.27 -24.65 -8.25
C PRO A 860 32.00 -26.15 -8.08
N ALA A 861 32.54 -26.96 -8.99
CA ALA A 861 32.59 -28.41 -8.85
C ALA A 861 33.31 -28.86 -7.56
N GLY A 862 33.07 -30.10 -7.13
CA GLY A 862 33.67 -30.72 -5.94
C GLY A 862 32.95 -30.43 -4.62
N ARG A 863 32.16 -29.34 -4.53
CA ARG A 863 31.45 -28.96 -3.30
C ARG A 863 30.36 -29.98 -2.92
N LYS A 864 30.37 -30.44 -1.67
CA LYS A 864 29.38 -31.39 -1.12
C LYS A 864 27.95 -30.84 -1.09
N GLU A 865 27.83 -29.53 -0.93
CA GLU A 865 26.57 -28.77 -0.89
C GLU A 865 25.94 -28.56 -2.27
N ASN A 866 26.66 -28.86 -3.36
CA ASN A 866 26.04 -28.96 -4.67
C ASN A 866 25.10 -30.19 -4.68
N PRO A 867 23.88 -30.06 -5.25
CA PRO A 867 23.06 -31.21 -5.57
C PRO A 867 23.84 -32.22 -6.41
N ALA A 868 23.58 -33.52 -6.21
CA ALA A 868 24.46 -34.59 -6.70
C ALA A 868 24.74 -34.50 -8.22
N ILE A 869 23.72 -34.17 -9.01
CA ILE A 869 23.75 -33.95 -10.45
C ILE A 869 24.70 -32.82 -10.92
N TYR A 870 25.02 -31.87 -10.03
CA TYR A 870 25.90 -30.71 -10.29
C TYR A 870 27.19 -30.73 -9.46
N ARG A 871 27.50 -31.85 -8.79
CA ARG A 871 28.72 -31.97 -7.98
C ARG A 871 29.99 -32.00 -8.83
N ASP A 872 29.93 -32.55 -10.04
CA ASP A 872 31.08 -32.63 -10.96
C ASP A 872 31.29 -31.39 -11.84
N SER A 873 30.33 -30.47 -11.81
CA SER A 873 30.22 -29.35 -12.76
C SER A 873 30.15 -27.99 -12.06
N GLY A 874 29.67 -27.93 -10.81
CA GLY A 874 29.22 -26.69 -10.17
C GLY A 874 27.75 -26.42 -10.51
N HIS A 875 26.98 -25.88 -9.56
CA HIS A 875 25.55 -25.65 -9.80
C HIS A 875 25.30 -24.37 -10.62
N PRO A 876 24.19 -24.30 -11.39
CA PRO A 876 23.85 -23.08 -12.12
C PRO A 876 23.67 -21.89 -11.16
N ALA A 877 24.18 -20.73 -11.56
CA ALA A 877 23.78 -19.44 -11.01
C ALA A 877 23.07 -18.63 -12.10
N ILE A 878 21.86 -18.18 -11.79
CA ILE A 878 20.93 -17.57 -12.75
C ILE A 878 20.95 -16.06 -12.53
N ILE A 879 21.24 -15.31 -13.60
CA ILE A 879 21.38 -13.86 -13.58
C ILE A 879 20.36 -13.27 -14.57
N PRO A 880 19.12 -12.98 -14.12
CA PRO A 880 18.12 -12.27 -14.90
C PRO A 880 18.60 -10.87 -15.30
N GLY A 881 18.41 -10.51 -16.57
CA GLY A 881 18.56 -9.14 -17.02
C GLY A 881 17.32 -8.29 -16.72
N SER A 882 16.67 -7.88 -17.79
CA SER A 882 15.39 -7.18 -17.84
C SER A 882 14.53 -7.83 -18.93
N MET A 883 13.26 -7.48 -19.03
CA MET A 883 12.34 -8.10 -20.00
C MET A 883 12.76 -7.99 -21.48
N GLY A 884 13.76 -7.15 -21.82
CA GLY A 884 14.31 -7.02 -23.18
C GLY A 884 15.84 -6.96 -23.25
N THR A 885 16.56 -7.36 -22.21
CA THR A 885 18.00 -7.67 -22.28
C THR A 885 18.21 -9.18 -22.15
N ALA A 886 19.44 -9.66 -22.37
CA ALA A 886 19.74 -11.07 -22.12
C ALA A 886 19.62 -11.43 -20.63
N SER A 887 19.40 -12.70 -20.36
CA SER A 887 19.68 -13.31 -19.06
C SER A 887 20.81 -14.31 -19.20
N TRP A 888 21.53 -14.60 -18.12
CA TRP A 888 22.74 -15.40 -18.17
C TRP A 888 22.76 -16.54 -17.18
N ILE A 889 23.39 -17.64 -17.62
CA ILE A 889 23.74 -18.78 -16.78
C ILE A 889 25.25 -18.79 -16.64
N VAL A 890 25.71 -18.71 -15.39
CA VAL A 890 27.11 -18.82 -15.00
C VAL A 890 27.30 -19.95 -14.00
N VAL A 891 28.55 -20.37 -13.80
CA VAL A 891 28.93 -21.31 -12.74
C VAL A 891 30.10 -20.73 -11.94
N GLY A 892 30.14 -21.02 -10.64
CA GLY A 892 31.20 -20.52 -9.76
C GLY A 892 32.58 -21.06 -10.14
N THR A 893 33.63 -20.29 -9.84
CA THR A 893 35.02 -20.78 -9.88
C THR A 893 35.54 -21.05 -8.48
N GLU A 894 36.66 -21.77 -8.39
CA GLU A 894 37.40 -21.93 -7.12
C GLU A 894 37.87 -20.57 -6.57
N LYS A 895 38.29 -19.64 -7.45
CA LYS A 895 38.57 -18.26 -7.04
C LYS A 895 37.31 -17.57 -6.47
N GLY A 896 36.13 -17.76 -7.07
CA GLY A 896 34.87 -17.23 -6.54
C GLY A 896 34.47 -17.85 -5.20
N LEU A 897 34.73 -19.14 -5.00
CA LEU A 897 34.56 -19.78 -3.70
C LEU A 897 35.40 -19.07 -2.62
N GLN A 898 36.68 -18.84 -2.92
CA GLN A 898 37.64 -18.20 -2.02
C GLN A 898 37.39 -16.70 -1.81
N GLU A 899 37.07 -15.95 -2.87
CA GLU A 899 36.99 -14.48 -2.86
C GLU A 899 35.62 -13.92 -2.47
N THR A 900 34.52 -14.63 -2.77
CA THR A 900 33.15 -14.14 -2.58
C THR A 900 32.27 -15.10 -1.76
N PHE A 901 32.87 -16.05 -1.05
CA PHE A 901 32.15 -17.16 -0.38
C PHE A 901 31.26 -17.92 -1.36
N GLY A 902 31.74 -18.09 -2.60
CA GLY A 902 31.00 -18.71 -3.70
C GLY A 902 29.71 -17.96 -4.02
N SER A 903 29.83 -16.65 -4.34
CA SER A 903 28.67 -15.77 -4.58
C SER A 903 28.86 -14.85 -5.79
N VAL A 904 27.77 -14.53 -6.48
CA VAL A 904 27.73 -13.67 -7.68
C VAL A 904 26.54 -12.71 -7.63
N ALA A 905 26.51 -11.76 -8.58
CA ALA A 905 25.36 -10.87 -8.84
C ALA A 905 24.02 -11.65 -8.99
N HIS A 906 22.90 -11.03 -8.64
CA HIS A 906 21.56 -11.64 -8.82
C HIS A 906 20.82 -11.21 -10.09
N GLY A 907 21.37 -10.28 -10.84
CA GLY A 907 20.76 -9.75 -12.06
C GLY A 907 21.53 -8.55 -12.58
N ALA A 908 20.87 -7.69 -13.35
CA ALA A 908 21.49 -6.46 -13.84
C ALA A 908 21.69 -5.37 -12.76
N GLY A 909 20.71 -5.16 -11.88
CA GLY A 909 20.64 -3.94 -11.04
C GLY A 909 20.20 -2.70 -11.83
N ARG A 910 19.76 -1.63 -11.15
CA ARG A 910 19.06 -0.50 -11.80
C ARG A 910 19.88 0.79 -11.86
N ILE A 911 20.17 1.27 -13.08
CA ILE A 911 20.67 2.65 -13.31
C ILE A 911 19.53 3.68 -13.44
N MET A 912 18.32 3.24 -13.79
CA MET A 912 17.16 4.11 -13.81
C MET A 912 16.10 3.66 -12.80
N SER A 913 15.85 4.58 -11.88
CA SER A 913 14.51 5.01 -11.50
C SER A 913 13.40 4.57 -12.49
N ARG A 914 12.49 3.69 -12.03
CA ARG A 914 11.22 3.32 -12.71
C ARG A 914 10.50 4.46 -13.43
N SER A 915 10.57 5.69 -12.90
CA SER A 915 9.88 6.85 -13.51
C SER A 915 10.78 7.79 -14.29
N LYS A 916 12.10 7.61 -14.23
CA LYS A 916 12.97 8.03 -15.34
C LYS A 916 12.64 7.17 -16.55
N ALA A 917 12.52 5.85 -16.38
CA ALA A 917 12.09 4.91 -17.42
C ALA A 917 10.72 5.28 -18.06
N ILE A 918 9.64 5.43 -17.27
CA ILE A 918 8.32 5.91 -17.79
C ILE A 918 8.39 7.29 -18.47
N LYS A 919 9.36 8.16 -18.13
CA LYS A 919 9.54 9.46 -18.78
C LYS A 919 10.38 9.39 -20.05
N THR A 920 11.23 8.37 -20.18
CA THR A 920 12.07 8.13 -21.36
C THR A 920 11.29 7.42 -22.47
N LYS A 921 10.42 6.45 -22.14
CA LYS A 921 9.72 5.66 -23.17
C LYS A 921 8.30 5.23 -22.75
N ASN A 922 7.33 5.41 -23.65
CA ASN A 922 5.93 4.99 -23.47
C ASN A 922 5.82 3.46 -23.53
N GLY A 923 4.99 2.84 -22.69
CA GLY A 923 4.81 1.38 -22.64
C GLY A 923 4.30 0.80 -23.96
N GLU A 924 3.49 1.54 -24.72
CA GLU A 924 3.08 1.15 -26.09
C GLU A 924 4.25 1.18 -27.08
N GLN A 925 5.20 2.11 -26.90
CA GLN A 925 6.43 2.17 -27.69
C GLN A 925 7.38 1.05 -27.29
N VAL A 926 7.57 0.80 -25.98
CA VAL A 926 8.34 -0.35 -25.48
C VAL A 926 7.74 -1.66 -26.00
N GLN A 927 6.41 -1.82 -26.00
CA GLN A 927 5.76 -3.00 -26.58
C GLN A 927 5.99 -3.10 -28.09
N LYS A 928 5.83 -2.00 -28.85
CA LYS A 928 6.07 -1.99 -30.31
C LYS A 928 7.52 -2.34 -30.65
N GLU A 929 8.49 -1.72 -29.99
CA GLU A 929 9.92 -2.00 -30.18
C GLU A 929 10.28 -3.44 -29.80
N MET A 930 9.70 -3.96 -28.72
CA MET A 930 9.85 -5.37 -28.34
C MET A 930 9.25 -6.30 -29.40
N GLU A 931 8.02 -6.06 -29.86
CA GLU A 931 7.39 -6.88 -30.91
C GLU A 931 8.13 -6.78 -32.25
N SER A 932 8.66 -5.59 -32.62
CA SER A 932 9.55 -5.39 -33.77
C SER A 932 10.91 -6.10 -33.61
N ALA A 933 11.39 -6.28 -32.38
CA ALA A 933 12.56 -7.10 -32.06
C ALA A 933 12.24 -8.61 -31.94
N GLY A 934 11.03 -9.04 -32.31
CA GLY A 934 10.58 -10.44 -32.24
C GLY A 934 10.20 -10.91 -30.83
N ARG A 935 9.90 -9.98 -29.91
CA ARG A 935 9.66 -10.26 -28.48
C ARG A 935 8.27 -9.83 -28.05
N PHE A 936 7.43 -10.80 -27.71
CA PHE A 936 6.07 -10.57 -27.29
C PHE A 936 6.01 -10.28 -25.78
N VAL A 937 5.16 -9.34 -25.36
CA VAL A 937 5.03 -9.00 -23.94
C VAL A 937 3.56 -8.91 -23.52
N LYS A 938 3.25 -9.56 -22.39
CA LYS A 938 1.96 -9.52 -21.73
C LYS A 938 2.14 -8.93 -20.33
N ALA A 939 1.45 -7.84 -20.02
CA ALA A 939 1.47 -7.27 -18.67
C ALA A 939 0.06 -6.88 -18.23
N ARG A 940 -0.18 -6.90 -16.92
CA ARG A 940 -1.45 -6.44 -16.33
C ARG A 940 -1.71 -4.95 -16.53
N SER A 941 -0.66 -4.16 -16.81
CA SER A 941 -0.77 -2.81 -17.33
C SER A 941 0.29 -2.54 -18.40
N ILE A 942 -0.08 -1.79 -19.45
CA ILE A 942 0.87 -1.32 -20.47
C ILE A 942 2.03 -0.52 -19.85
N LYS A 943 1.79 0.12 -18.72
CA LYS A 943 2.77 0.97 -18.02
C LYS A 943 3.78 0.19 -17.18
N THR A 944 3.50 -1.07 -16.85
CA THR A 944 4.51 -1.98 -16.27
C THR A 944 5.69 -2.13 -17.22
N LEU A 945 5.45 -2.05 -18.54
CA LEU A 945 6.48 -2.13 -19.57
C LEU A 945 7.42 -0.90 -19.54
N SER A 946 6.85 0.29 -19.37
CA SER A 946 7.62 1.54 -19.15
C SER A 946 8.50 1.52 -17.90
N GLU A 947 8.09 0.85 -16.82
CA GLU A 947 8.86 0.83 -15.56
C GLU A 947 10.08 -0.08 -15.62
N GLU A 948 10.00 -1.09 -16.48
CA GLU A 948 10.88 -2.26 -16.50
C GLU A 948 11.59 -2.39 -17.86
N MET A 949 11.59 -1.30 -18.65
CA MET A 949 12.23 -1.21 -19.97
C MET A 949 13.74 -1.55 -19.90
N PRO A 950 14.34 -2.10 -20.97
CA PRO A 950 15.74 -2.53 -21.01
C PRO A 950 16.74 -1.52 -20.47
N GLU A 951 16.61 -0.27 -20.92
CA GLU A 951 17.54 0.82 -20.62
C GLU A 951 17.39 1.36 -19.18
N ALA A 952 16.46 0.81 -18.39
CA ALA A 952 16.31 1.13 -16.98
C ALA A 952 17.30 0.40 -16.06
N TYR A 953 18.00 -0.61 -16.59
CA TYR A 953 18.91 -1.50 -15.89
C TYR A 953 20.36 -1.24 -16.30
N LYS A 954 21.31 -1.67 -15.48
CA LYS A 954 22.72 -1.77 -15.92
C LYS A 954 22.80 -2.72 -17.11
N ASP A 955 23.84 -2.54 -17.91
CA ASP A 955 24.20 -3.50 -18.95
C ASP A 955 24.53 -4.86 -18.30
N VAL A 956 23.65 -5.84 -18.49
CA VAL A 956 23.80 -7.18 -17.89
C VAL A 956 25.00 -7.93 -18.46
N ASP A 957 25.38 -7.68 -19.72
CA ASP A 957 26.57 -8.30 -20.32
C ASP A 957 27.85 -7.73 -19.67
N GLU A 958 27.84 -6.47 -19.21
CA GLU A 958 28.90 -5.89 -18.37
C GLU A 958 28.94 -6.44 -16.94
N VAL A 959 27.78 -6.72 -16.33
CA VAL A 959 27.75 -7.38 -15.01
C VAL A 959 28.39 -8.76 -15.12
N ILE A 960 28.07 -9.53 -16.16
CA ILE A 960 28.75 -10.80 -16.44
C ILE A 960 30.24 -10.60 -16.74
N ARG A 961 30.60 -9.54 -17.47
CA ARG A 961 32.01 -9.20 -17.71
C ARG A 961 32.77 -8.90 -16.41
N SER A 962 32.14 -8.35 -15.37
CA SER A 962 32.83 -8.17 -14.08
C SER A 962 33.11 -9.50 -13.38
N LEU A 963 32.18 -10.46 -13.44
CA LEU A 963 32.37 -11.81 -12.86
C LEU A 963 33.48 -12.58 -13.59
N GLU A 964 33.55 -12.46 -14.92
CA GLU A 964 34.58 -13.07 -15.76
C GLU A 964 35.96 -12.43 -15.56
N VAL A 965 36.04 -11.09 -15.59
CA VAL A 965 37.31 -10.35 -15.49
C VAL A 965 37.93 -10.44 -14.09
N SER A 966 37.10 -10.46 -13.04
CA SER A 966 37.56 -10.77 -11.68
C SER A 966 37.81 -12.27 -11.46
N GLY A 967 37.33 -13.13 -12.36
CA GLY A 967 37.57 -14.57 -12.38
C GLY A 967 36.71 -15.38 -11.39
N ILE A 968 35.65 -14.81 -10.83
CA ILE A 968 34.80 -15.45 -9.81
C ILE A 968 33.70 -16.35 -10.38
N ALA A 969 33.37 -16.21 -11.68
CA ALA A 969 32.43 -17.08 -12.37
C ALA A 969 32.83 -17.33 -13.84
N LYS A 970 32.43 -18.48 -14.39
CA LYS A 970 32.52 -18.82 -15.81
C LYS A 970 31.16 -18.68 -16.48
N LYS A 971 31.14 -18.13 -17.70
CA LYS A 971 29.94 -18.08 -18.57
C LYS A 971 29.61 -19.47 -19.08
N VAL A 972 28.35 -19.89 -18.95
CA VAL A 972 27.86 -21.17 -19.51
C VAL A 972 26.94 -20.91 -20.70
N ALA A 973 25.92 -20.07 -20.54
CA ALA A 973 24.96 -19.74 -21.60
C ALA A 973 24.42 -18.30 -21.50
N ARG A 974 24.15 -17.69 -22.66
CA ARG A 974 23.38 -16.44 -22.80
C ARG A 974 21.99 -16.76 -23.35
N LEU A 975 20.97 -16.31 -22.63
CA LEU A 975 19.55 -16.48 -22.94
C LEU A 975 18.97 -15.14 -23.42
N THR A 976 18.05 -15.17 -24.38
CA THR A 976 17.40 -13.94 -24.92
C THR A 976 15.87 -14.06 -24.85
N PRO A 977 15.13 -13.07 -24.31
CA PRO A 977 13.67 -13.07 -24.30
C PRO A 977 13.05 -13.22 -25.69
N ILE A 978 12.01 -14.07 -25.76
CA ILE A 978 11.02 -14.15 -26.85
C ILE A 978 9.64 -13.74 -26.33
N GLY A 979 9.32 -14.07 -25.08
CA GLY A 979 8.01 -13.81 -24.50
C GLY A 979 8.09 -13.45 -23.02
N VAL A 980 7.48 -12.35 -22.57
CA VAL A 980 7.51 -11.97 -21.14
C VAL A 980 6.09 -11.76 -20.61
N VAL A 981 5.81 -12.32 -19.44
CA VAL A 981 4.60 -12.09 -18.62
C VAL A 981 4.98 -11.24 -17.40
N LYS A 982 4.32 -10.09 -17.17
CA LYS A 982 4.56 -9.21 -16.01
C LYS A 982 3.27 -8.87 -15.23
N GLY A 983 3.45 -8.64 -13.93
CA GLY A 983 2.40 -8.25 -12.98
C GLY A 983 2.10 -6.76 -12.87
#